data_AF-E0PER9-F1
#
_entry.id   AF-E0PER9-F1
#
_cell.length_a   1.000
_cell.length_b   1.000
_cell.length_c   1.000
_cell.angle_alpha   90.00
_cell.angle_beta   90.00
_cell.angle_gamma   90.00
#
_symmetry.space_group_name_H-M   'P 1'
#
loop_
_entity.id
_entity.type
_entity.pdbx_description
1 polymer ?
#
loop_
_entity_poly.entity_id
_entity_poly.type
_entity_poly.pdbx_seq_one_letter_code
_entity_poly.pdbx_strand_id
1 'polypeptide(L)'
;MTETDMDITLSDFNELGFLLLDESKEGDDAKIQPDNYSFKDLANHTQIFLKDEDKTIYTNPYFVSTIRLISVQQTSPTEIVAIVSNLADADKDELFENVKVTDKDGNLMTISDLVLNPETNQSTIIGDFSQLLAPYTVSYAGDDYQAKTNWQYTDSLYAYDGELGARVSEEGVRVDLTVWSPSADSVSVVLYDKDDQTKVVGKIAMVKGDKGQWSAALTQESGLGVSDYRGYYYHYEITRGDETVLALDPYAKSLAEWNSDLIGTDPSYKVAKAAIVDTSTIGNQELTYADISGYTDREDAIIYEAHVRDFTSDIAISDELQHQFGTFAAFVEKIDYLQELDVTHIQLLPVMSYYYVNELANAERLTDYASSNTNYNWGYDPQSYFALTGMYSEDPTNPAKRIEEFKNLIAEIHKRGMGVILDVVYNHTADLAILEALEPNYYHFMEADGTVKTSFGGGRPGTTHYMTRRLVLDSIAYWVDEFKVDGFRFDMMGDLDAETVHMAYDTAKALNPNIIMLGEGWISYAGDANDSRQPADQTWMSQTDSVASFSDDIRNLLKSGYPSEGAAAFITGGAKDLQTLFNNIKAQPSNFTADDPGDVIQYIAAHDNLTLHDVIAKSIQKDPTVAENEAEIQRRLRLGNLIVLTSQGTAFIHSGQEYGRTKQFLDEDYKTPVSADKVPAKSDLLTNADGTPFEYPYFISDSYDSTDAINHFDWAKATDSEAYPENTQSQTYTKGLIAIRRSTDAFTLKTKEEVDRNVSLITIPNENGVGQEDLIIAYQTIASNGDIYAVFINADTVARDFVLTDDYRNLLSAEIIADGKQAGVEAIENPSGVTMTETGLTLEPLTATILRLKKAGAETERTLYDEASGVSVILGAGERDDIKKIKVSHQETNDVKTPEVLKGTDYDLFDIQPTDDFGNVLAITKTVRVILPIDAGKTVAQVFYLPENGQPQSLVFEEISRTVAGQTLKFVIFDTEHFSQYGIIYAKEAAQSSDMVTQTSAETGVTSDDQAKASVVETTTTPITVDANLETLSTTDTAETLPATGEKDGTLLTFAGVLSLASIALLELKRHKKSE
;
A
#
# COMPACT_ATOMS: atom_id res chain seq x y z
N MET A 1 60.57 1.30 -35.00
CA MET A 1 59.63 0.28 -35.50
C MET A 1 59.03 0.85 -36.77
N THR A 2 59.26 0.21 -37.91
CA THR A 2 58.58 0.53 -39.16
C THR A 2 57.29 -0.27 -39.17
N GLU A 3 56.16 0.36 -38.82
CA GLU A 3 54.85 -0.21 -39.11
C GLU A 3 54.75 -0.38 -40.63
N THR A 4 54.46 -1.60 -41.06
CA THR A 4 54.32 -1.92 -42.48
C THR A 4 52.92 -2.50 -42.64
N ASP A 5 52.00 -1.66 -43.08
CA ASP A 5 50.63 -2.09 -43.35
C ASP A 5 50.57 -2.84 -44.68
N MET A 6 49.83 -3.95 -44.72
CA MET A 6 49.68 -4.80 -45.89
C MET A 6 48.20 -5.11 -46.12
N ASP A 7 47.64 -4.55 -47.18
CA ASP A 7 46.26 -4.84 -47.59
C ASP A 7 46.22 -6.10 -48.45
N ILE A 8 45.42 -7.09 -48.05
CA ILE A 8 45.23 -8.36 -48.75
C ILE A 8 43.80 -8.44 -49.26
N THR A 9 43.62 -8.61 -50.58
CA THR A 9 42.30 -8.83 -51.19
C THR A 9 41.83 -10.26 -50.93
N LEU A 10 40.72 -10.43 -50.22
CA LEU A 10 40.13 -11.73 -49.91
C LEU A 10 39.10 -12.17 -50.96
N SER A 11 39.07 -13.46 -51.28
CA SER A 11 38.06 -14.07 -52.16
C SER A 11 36.80 -14.53 -51.42
N ASP A 12 36.93 -14.87 -50.13
CA ASP A 12 35.86 -15.16 -49.18
C ASP A 12 36.30 -14.78 -47.75
N PHE A 13 35.42 -14.96 -46.77
CA PHE A 13 35.68 -14.64 -45.35
C PHE A 13 35.84 -15.91 -44.48
N ASN A 14 36.29 -17.04 -45.05
CA ASN A 14 36.33 -18.31 -44.32
C ASN A 14 37.62 -18.50 -43.51
N GLU A 15 38.78 -18.38 -44.15
CA GLU A 15 40.08 -18.61 -43.49
C GLU A 15 41.21 -17.93 -44.28
N LEU A 16 42.12 -17.25 -43.58
CA LEU A 16 43.36 -16.71 -44.13
C LEU A 16 44.56 -17.48 -43.56
N GLY A 17 45.20 -18.29 -44.40
CA GLY A 17 46.49 -18.91 -44.09
C GLY A 17 47.65 -18.07 -44.60
N PHE A 18 48.68 -17.82 -43.78
CA PHE A 18 49.85 -17.04 -44.19
C PHE A 18 51.14 -17.45 -43.46
N LEU A 19 52.28 -16.95 -43.95
CA LEU A 19 53.61 -17.12 -43.37
C LEU A 19 54.32 -15.77 -43.34
N LEU A 20 55.03 -15.49 -42.26
CA LEU A 20 55.94 -14.35 -42.16
C LEU A 20 57.35 -14.79 -42.59
N LEU A 21 57.94 -14.08 -43.55
CA LEU A 21 59.23 -14.44 -44.14
C LEU A 21 60.27 -13.33 -43.93
N ASP A 22 61.49 -13.73 -43.55
CA ASP A 22 62.70 -12.92 -43.63
C ASP A 22 63.52 -13.38 -44.85
N GLU A 23 63.30 -12.70 -45.97
CA GLU A 23 63.94 -13.02 -47.26
C GLU A 23 65.47 -12.82 -47.26
N SER A 24 66.07 -12.33 -46.17
CA SER A 24 67.54 -12.26 -46.02
C SER A 24 68.19 -13.62 -45.69
N LYS A 25 67.38 -14.63 -45.34
CA LYS A 25 67.81 -15.99 -45.00
C LYS A 25 67.43 -16.98 -46.12
N GLU A 26 68.03 -18.17 -46.11
CA GLU A 26 67.81 -19.20 -47.14
C GLU A 26 67.19 -20.48 -46.56
N GLY A 27 66.41 -21.20 -47.37
CA GLY A 27 65.78 -22.46 -46.96
C GLY A 27 64.67 -22.26 -45.92
N ASP A 28 64.52 -23.20 -44.99
CA ASP A 28 63.51 -23.10 -43.93
C ASP A 28 63.81 -21.96 -42.93
N ASP A 29 65.06 -21.51 -42.83
CA ASP A 29 65.46 -20.38 -41.99
C ASP A 29 64.86 -19.05 -42.46
N ALA A 30 64.32 -18.97 -43.69
CA ALA A 30 63.60 -17.82 -44.20
C ALA A 30 62.23 -17.60 -43.56
N LYS A 31 61.66 -18.62 -42.87
CA LYS A 31 60.41 -18.45 -42.15
C LYS A 31 60.70 -17.85 -40.77
N ILE A 32 60.01 -16.77 -40.43
CA ILE A 32 60.11 -16.16 -39.08
C ILE A 32 59.56 -17.12 -38.02
N GLN A 33 58.55 -17.93 -38.38
CA GLN A 33 58.05 -19.06 -37.59
C GLN A 33 57.98 -20.34 -38.44
N PRO A 34 58.34 -21.52 -37.91
CA PRO A 34 58.33 -22.77 -38.68
C PRO A 34 56.92 -23.24 -39.04
N ASP A 35 55.92 -22.89 -38.22
CA ASP A 35 54.51 -23.26 -38.39
C ASP A 35 53.75 -22.21 -39.23
N ASN A 36 52.67 -22.63 -39.91
CA ASN A 36 51.80 -21.71 -40.66
C ASN A 36 50.88 -20.94 -39.70
N TYR A 37 50.63 -19.67 -40.00
CA TYR A 37 49.52 -18.93 -39.38
C TYR A 37 48.21 -19.26 -40.08
N SER A 38 47.12 -19.36 -39.33
CA SER A 38 45.76 -19.52 -39.82
C SER A 38 44.83 -18.63 -39.00
N PHE A 39 44.08 -17.76 -39.66
CA PHE A 39 43.08 -16.89 -39.04
C PHE A 39 41.71 -17.14 -39.64
N LYS A 40 40.73 -17.48 -38.80
CA LYS A 40 39.40 -17.92 -39.23
C LYS A 40 38.28 -16.92 -38.95
N ASP A 41 38.55 -15.88 -38.17
CA ASP A 41 37.54 -14.89 -37.76
C ASP A 41 37.51 -13.65 -38.65
N LEU A 42 37.62 -13.86 -39.96
CA LEU A 42 37.64 -12.78 -40.97
C LEU A 42 36.29 -12.06 -41.12
N ALA A 43 35.20 -12.66 -40.63
CA ALA A 43 33.88 -12.05 -40.65
C ALA A 43 33.76 -10.90 -39.64
N ASN A 44 34.44 -11.01 -38.49
CA ASN A 44 34.40 -10.00 -37.43
C ASN A 44 35.60 -9.06 -37.45
N HIS A 45 36.72 -9.47 -38.05
CA HIS A 45 37.95 -8.67 -38.09
C HIS A 45 38.49 -8.46 -39.50
N THR A 46 38.58 -7.19 -39.90
CA THR A 46 39.18 -6.75 -41.16
C THR A 46 40.65 -6.39 -41.04
N GLN A 47 41.18 -6.37 -39.81
CA GLN A 47 42.58 -6.13 -39.49
C GLN A 47 43.07 -7.18 -38.49
N ILE A 48 44.29 -7.67 -38.71
CA ILE A 48 45.02 -8.53 -37.78
C ILE A 48 46.42 -7.94 -37.55
N PHE A 49 46.95 -8.16 -36.36
CA PHE A 49 48.19 -7.55 -35.89
C PHE A 49 49.16 -8.66 -35.48
N LEU A 50 50.42 -8.52 -35.88
CA LEU A 50 51.47 -9.52 -35.70
C LEU A 50 52.72 -8.86 -35.15
N LYS A 51 53.50 -9.57 -34.32
CA LYS A 51 54.65 -8.99 -33.63
C LYS A 51 55.83 -9.95 -33.61
N ASP A 52 56.95 -9.53 -34.19
CA ASP A 52 58.23 -10.22 -34.13
C ASP A 52 58.14 -11.74 -34.44
N GLU A 53 58.53 -12.58 -33.47
CA GLU A 53 58.46 -14.04 -33.52
C GLU A 53 57.25 -14.59 -32.73
N ASP A 54 56.29 -13.76 -32.32
CA ASP A 54 55.11 -14.21 -31.58
C ASP A 54 54.17 -15.02 -32.47
N LYS A 55 53.75 -16.21 -32.00
CA LYS A 55 52.84 -17.11 -32.74
C LYS A 55 51.38 -16.64 -32.70
N THR A 56 51.05 -15.66 -31.88
CA THR A 56 49.67 -15.19 -31.67
C THR A 56 49.25 -14.22 -32.78
N ILE A 57 48.07 -14.45 -33.37
CA ILE A 57 47.42 -13.49 -34.27
C ILE A 57 46.52 -12.59 -33.43
N TYR A 58 46.87 -11.32 -33.32
CA TYR A 58 46.10 -10.36 -32.53
C TYR A 58 45.02 -9.69 -33.38
N THR A 59 43.87 -9.41 -32.78
CA THR A 59 42.75 -8.70 -33.43
C THR A 59 42.65 -7.23 -33.03
N ASN A 60 43.63 -6.74 -32.27
CA ASN A 60 43.77 -5.35 -31.84
C ASN A 60 45.24 -4.90 -31.92
N PRO A 61 45.50 -3.59 -32.14
CA PRO A 61 46.85 -3.07 -32.32
C PRO A 61 47.70 -3.03 -31.04
N TYR A 62 47.13 -3.41 -29.90
CA TYR A 62 47.80 -3.40 -28.60
C TYR A 62 48.50 -4.72 -28.28
N PHE A 63 48.42 -5.71 -29.17
CA PHE A 63 48.99 -7.06 -28.99
C PHE A 63 48.50 -7.74 -27.71
N VAL A 64 47.20 -7.62 -27.50
CA VAL A 64 46.47 -8.14 -26.35
C VAL A 64 45.75 -9.43 -26.73
N SER A 65 45.95 -10.50 -25.94
CA SER A 65 45.26 -11.80 -26.10
C SER A 65 43.74 -11.65 -26.17
N THR A 66 43.08 -12.55 -26.89
CA THR A 66 41.60 -12.63 -26.96
C THR A 66 40.97 -13.09 -25.65
N ILE A 67 41.72 -13.84 -24.84
CA ILE A 67 41.33 -14.24 -23.48
C ILE A 67 42.15 -13.40 -22.49
N ARG A 68 41.46 -12.60 -21.69
CA ARG A 68 42.00 -11.77 -20.61
C ARG A 68 41.16 -11.89 -19.37
N LEU A 69 41.78 -11.73 -18.21
CA LEU A 69 41.03 -11.51 -16.97
C LEU A 69 40.37 -10.13 -17.01
N ILE A 70 39.08 -10.09 -16.69
CA ILE A 70 38.30 -8.85 -16.49
C ILE A 70 38.13 -8.59 -15.00
N SER A 71 37.77 -9.64 -14.24
CA SER A 71 37.58 -9.56 -12.81
C SER A 71 37.65 -10.93 -12.17
N VAL A 72 37.78 -10.95 -10.85
CA VAL A 72 37.94 -12.17 -10.08
C VAL A 72 37.15 -12.04 -8.79
N GLN A 73 36.35 -13.07 -8.50
CA GLN A 73 35.52 -13.14 -7.31
C GLN A 73 35.77 -14.45 -6.56
N GLN A 74 35.98 -14.37 -5.26
CA GLN A 74 35.93 -15.53 -4.39
C GLN A 74 34.47 -15.81 -4.02
N THR A 75 33.99 -16.99 -4.35
CA THR A 75 32.58 -17.41 -4.16
C THR A 75 32.41 -18.40 -3.02
N SER A 76 33.49 -19.05 -2.57
CA SER A 76 33.47 -19.96 -1.43
C SER A 76 34.89 -20.20 -0.87
N PRO A 77 35.06 -21.00 0.21
CA PRO A 77 36.38 -21.43 0.66
C PRO A 77 37.09 -22.36 -0.33
N THR A 78 36.44 -22.79 -1.42
CA THR A 78 37.02 -23.74 -2.38
C THR A 78 36.99 -23.26 -3.83
N GLU A 79 36.39 -22.10 -4.09
CA GLU A 79 36.16 -21.62 -5.46
C GLU A 79 36.48 -20.13 -5.60
N ILE A 80 37.15 -19.81 -6.71
CA ILE A 80 37.34 -18.45 -7.22
C ILE A 80 36.84 -18.43 -8.66
N VAL A 81 35.91 -17.55 -8.99
CA VAL A 81 35.38 -17.34 -10.33
C VAL A 81 36.12 -16.17 -10.97
N ALA A 82 36.74 -16.40 -12.11
CA ALA A 82 37.32 -15.37 -12.95
C ALA A 82 36.39 -15.07 -14.14
N ILE A 83 35.99 -13.80 -14.30
CA ILE A 83 35.34 -13.32 -15.52
C ILE A 83 36.44 -13.02 -16.53
N VAL A 84 36.30 -13.52 -17.75
CA VAL A 84 37.27 -13.29 -18.82
C VAL A 84 36.62 -12.69 -20.07
N SER A 85 37.43 -12.14 -20.97
CA SER A 85 36.93 -11.46 -22.18
C SER A 85 36.24 -12.39 -23.17
N ASN A 86 36.67 -13.64 -23.28
CA ASN A 86 36.09 -14.63 -24.18
C ASN A 86 36.51 -16.05 -23.76
N LEU A 87 35.60 -17.02 -23.81
CA LEU A 87 35.89 -18.45 -23.62
C LEU A 87 35.41 -19.36 -24.77
N ALA A 88 34.84 -18.82 -25.85
CA ALA A 88 34.16 -19.60 -26.90
C ALA A 88 35.04 -20.71 -27.51
N ASP A 89 36.33 -20.44 -27.70
CA ASP A 89 37.31 -21.38 -28.28
C ASP A 89 38.49 -21.69 -27.33
N ALA A 90 38.28 -21.49 -26.02
CA ALA A 90 39.35 -21.62 -25.03
C ALA A 90 39.77 -23.08 -24.78
N ASP A 91 41.08 -23.35 -24.76
CA ASP A 91 41.63 -24.63 -24.34
C ASP A 91 41.78 -24.66 -22.80
N LYS A 92 41.09 -25.60 -22.16
CA LYS A 92 41.11 -25.77 -20.70
C LYS A 92 42.51 -26.13 -20.17
N ASP A 93 43.24 -27.01 -20.85
CA ASP A 93 44.54 -27.47 -20.38
C ASP A 93 45.57 -26.32 -20.48
N GLU A 94 45.50 -25.53 -21.55
CA GLU A 94 46.32 -24.32 -21.71
C GLU A 94 46.01 -23.26 -20.63
N LEU A 95 44.72 -23.01 -20.37
CA LEU A 95 44.32 -22.09 -19.29
C LEU A 95 44.79 -22.59 -17.93
N PHE A 96 44.63 -23.90 -17.65
CA PHE A 96 45.01 -24.53 -16.40
C PHE A 96 46.52 -24.44 -16.13
N GLU A 97 47.37 -24.60 -17.15
CA GLU A 97 48.83 -24.49 -17.00
C GLU A 97 49.30 -23.04 -16.74
N ASN A 98 48.53 -22.05 -17.21
CA ASN A 98 48.95 -20.65 -17.20
C ASN A 98 48.31 -19.80 -16.11
N VAL A 99 47.16 -20.21 -15.57
CA VAL A 99 46.51 -19.53 -14.44
C VAL A 99 47.28 -19.78 -13.15
N LYS A 100 47.48 -18.74 -12.35
CA LYS A 100 48.11 -18.83 -11.03
C LYS A 100 47.25 -18.12 -10.00
N VAL A 101 47.20 -18.66 -8.79
CA VAL A 101 46.57 -18.01 -7.64
C VAL A 101 47.60 -17.86 -6.54
N THR A 102 47.74 -16.67 -5.96
CA THR A 102 48.57 -16.42 -4.78
C THR A 102 47.74 -15.90 -3.61
N ASP A 103 48.16 -16.20 -2.38
CA ASP A 103 47.56 -15.64 -1.16
C ASP A 103 48.05 -14.19 -0.88
N LYS A 104 47.54 -13.59 0.21
CA LYS A 104 47.90 -12.24 0.65
C LYS A 104 49.40 -12.03 0.93
N ASP A 105 50.13 -13.10 1.22
CA ASP A 105 51.55 -13.10 1.51
C ASP A 105 52.39 -13.41 0.24
N GLY A 106 51.73 -13.65 -0.91
CA GLY A 106 52.33 -13.96 -2.20
C GLY A 106 52.70 -15.44 -2.40
N ASN A 107 52.23 -16.35 -1.54
CA ASN A 107 52.49 -17.78 -1.69
C ASN A 107 51.58 -18.38 -2.77
N LEU A 108 52.14 -19.24 -3.62
CA LEU A 108 51.40 -19.91 -4.70
C LEU A 108 50.43 -20.97 -4.12
N MET A 109 49.15 -20.85 -4.49
CA MET A 109 48.09 -21.77 -4.12
C MET A 109 48.00 -22.94 -5.10
N THR A 110 47.57 -24.10 -4.61
CA THR A 110 47.33 -25.27 -5.46
C THR A 110 45.95 -25.19 -6.10
N ILE A 111 45.91 -25.22 -7.43
CA ILE A 111 44.68 -25.32 -8.21
C ILE A 111 44.41 -26.80 -8.47
N SER A 112 43.25 -27.27 -8.05
CA SER A 112 42.83 -28.68 -8.16
C SER A 112 42.09 -28.95 -9.47
N ASP A 113 41.29 -28.00 -9.95
CA ASP A 113 40.57 -28.08 -11.23
C ASP A 113 40.19 -26.68 -11.73
N LEU A 114 39.79 -26.60 -13.00
CA LEU A 114 39.28 -25.39 -13.66
C LEU A 114 38.02 -25.74 -14.47
N VAL A 115 36.91 -25.05 -14.22
CA VAL A 115 35.64 -25.26 -14.95
C VAL A 115 35.33 -24.04 -15.80
N LEU A 116 35.22 -24.23 -17.11
CA LEU A 116 34.92 -23.14 -18.07
C LEU A 116 33.42 -23.10 -18.36
N ASN A 117 32.85 -21.90 -18.34
CA ASN A 117 31.50 -21.61 -18.82
C ASN A 117 31.58 -20.58 -19.96
N PRO A 118 31.60 -21.03 -21.22
CA PRO A 118 31.68 -20.16 -22.38
C PRO A 118 30.46 -19.26 -22.60
N GLU A 119 29.28 -19.65 -22.11
CA GLU A 119 28.05 -18.86 -22.30
C GLU A 119 28.09 -17.55 -21.51
N THR A 120 28.73 -17.57 -20.34
CA THR A 120 28.85 -16.42 -19.43
C THR A 120 30.27 -15.86 -19.37
N ASN A 121 31.20 -16.40 -20.17
CA ASN A 121 32.64 -16.12 -20.11
C ASN A 121 33.24 -16.22 -18.69
N GLN A 122 32.84 -17.24 -17.93
CA GLN A 122 33.32 -17.48 -16.56
C GLN A 122 34.25 -18.69 -16.49
N SER A 123 35.31 -18.58 -15.68
CA SER A 123 36.24 -19.65 -15.38
C SER A 123 36.31 -19.87 -13.86
N THR A 124 35.81 -21.01 -13.38
CA THR A 124 35.81 -21.36 -11.96
C THR A 124 37.08 -22.13 -11.61
N ILE A 125 37.95 -21.51 -10.82
CA ILE A 125 39.18 -22.06 -10.29
C ILE A 125 38.86 -22.77 -8.98
N ILE A 126 39.16 -24.06 -8.88
CA ILE A 126 38.85 -24.89 -7.71
C ILE A 126 40.14 -25.15 -6.92
N GLY A 127 40.11 -24.92 -5.60
CA GLY A 127 41.27 -25.06 -4.72
C GLY A 127 40.91 -25.04 -3.24
N ASP A 128 41.89 -24.81 -2.36
CA ASP A 128 41.67 -24.50 -0.94
C ASP A 128 41.96 -23.01 -0.74
N PHE A 129 40.88 -22.23 -0.63
CA PHE A 129 40.88 -20.78 -0.56
C PHE A 129 40.32 -20.28 0.78
N SER A 130 40.88 -20.75 1.90
CA SER A 130 40.50 -20.29 3.24
C SER A 130 40.54 -18.75 3.41
N GLN A 131 39.52 -18.18 4.07
CA GLN A 131 39.45 -16.76 4.44
C GLN A 131 40.68 -16.24 5.22
N LEU A 132 41.42 -17.12 5.91
CA LEU A 132 42.62 -16.72 6.67
C LEU A 132 43.76 -16.22 5.77
N LEU A 133 43.80 -16.70 4.53
CA LEU A 133 44.86 -16.42 3.55
C LEU A 133 44.41 -15.38 2.50
N ALA A 134 43.13 -15.00 2.49
CA ALA A 134 42.58 -13.95 1.63
C ALA A 134 43.15 -12.56 1.99
N PRO A 135 43.17 -11.60 1.04
CA PRO A 135 42.69 -11.72 -0.33
C PRO A 135 43.64 -12.53 -1.22
N TYR A 136 43.08 -13.18 -2.24
CA TYR A 136 43.84 -13.92 -3.24
C TYR A 136 44.10 -13.06 -4.47
N THR A 137 45.17 -13.31 -5.21
CA THR A 137 45.43 -12.70 -6.52
C THR A 137 45.46 -13.79 -7.58
N VAL A 138 44.66 -13.64 -8.64
CA VAL A 138 44.68 -14.50 -9.81
C VAL A 138 45.43 -13.82 -10.93
N SER A 139 46.36 -14.55 -11.53
CA SER A 139 47.21 -14.09 -12.62
C SER A 139 46.99 -14.94 -13.87
N TYR A 140 46.80 -14.32 -15.02
CA TYR A 140 46.75 -14.98 -16.32
C TYR A 140 47.20 -14.03 -17.43
N ALA A 141 48.05 -14.51 -18.35
CA ALA A 141 48.54 -13.76 -19.51
C ALA A 141 49.12 -12.34 -19.20
N GLY A 142 49.66 -12.14 -17.99
CA GLY A 142 50.22 -10.87 -17.53
C GLY A 142 49.22 -9.92 -16.86
N ASP A 143 47.94 -10.30 -16.81
CA ASP A 143 46.92 -9.59 -16.03
C ASP A 143 46.87 -10.18 -14.62
N ASP A 144 46.87 -9.31 -13.61
CA ASP A 144 46.78 -9.67 -12.18
C ASP A 144 45.55 -9.01 -11.57
N TYR A 145 44.66 -9.80 -10.98
CA TYR A 145 43.45 -9.32 -10.33
C TYR A 145 43.31 -9.90 -8.93
N GLN A 146 43.13 -9.02 -7.95
CA GLN A 146 42.78 -9.44 -6.59
C GLN A 146 41.31 -9.91 -6.56
N ALA A 147 41.08 -11.09 -6.01
CA ALA A 147 39.76 -11.68 -5.85
C ALA A 147 38.95 -10.87 -4.83
N LYS A 148 37.81 -10.32 -5.25
CA LYS A 148 36.82 -9.71 -4.36
C LYS A 148 35.92 -10.80 -3.78
N THR A 149 35.45 -10.67 -2.55
CA THR A 149 34.43 -11.60 -2.02
C THR A 149 33.08 -11.23 -2.65
N ASN A 150 32.35 -12.19 -3.22
CA ASN A 150 31.00 -11.90 -3.74
C ASN A 150 29.97 -11.79 -2.59
N TRP A 151 28.77 -11.28 -2.91
CA TRP A 151 27.74 -11.04 -1.89
C TRP A 151 27.24 -12.34 -1.24
N GLN A 152 27.08 -13.44 -2.00
CA GLN A 152 26.60 -14.72 -1.46
C GLN A 152 27.58 -15.29 -0.43
N TYR A 153 28.87 -15.18 -0.71
CA TYR A 153 29.89 -15.65 0.22
C TYR A 153 29.99 -14.73 1.43
N THR A 154 29.85 -13.41 1.22
CA THR A 154 29.74 -12.41 2.30
C THR A 154 28.57 -12.76 3.23
N ASP A 155 27.40 -13.10 2.71
CA ASP A 155 26.24 -13.55 3.48
C ASP A 155 26.55 -14.79 4.31
N SER A 156 27.16 -15.81 3.71
CA SER A 156 27.48 -17.06 4.41
C SER A 156 28.40 -16.86 5.63
N LEU A 157 29.23 -15.82 5.60
CA LEU A 157 30.17 -15.50 6.68
C LEU A 157 29.53 -14.54 7.69
N TYR A 158 28.90 -13.48 7.20
CA TYR A 158 28.64 -12.25 7.95
C TYR A 158 27.17 -11.86 8.04
N ALA A 159 26.22 -12.64 7.49
CA ALA A 159 24.80 -12.43 7.76
C ALA A 159 24.56 -12.32 9.28
N TYR A 160 23.83 -11.27 9.67
CA TYR A 160 23.65 -10.86 11.06
C TYR A 160 22.19 -10.54 11.34
N ASP A 161 21.67 -11.09 12.44
CA ASP A 161 20.26 -10.98 12.86
C ASP A 161 20.03 -10.10 14.09
N GLY A 162 21.10 -9.72 14.78
CA GLY A 162 20.99 -8.90 15.98
C GLY A 162 20.61 -7.45 15.65
N GLU A 163 20.25 -6.66 16.67
CA GLU A 163 19.81 -5.27 16.48
C GLU A 163 20.87 -4.39 15.81
N LEU A 164 20.42 -3.46 14.96
CA LEU A 164 21.21 -2.46 14.26
C LEU A 164 20.73 -1.03 14.60
N GLY A 165 21.52 -0.03 14.25
CA GLY A 165 21.24 1.38 14.53
C GLY A 165 21.65 1.84 15.93
N ALA A 166 21.22 3.05 16.29
CA ALA A 166 21.41 3.63 17.62
C ALA A 166 20.16 3.45 18.50
N ARG A 167 20.33 2.80 19.66
CA ARG A 167 19.26 2.50 20.62
C ARG A 167 19.47 3.29 21.90
N VAL A 168 18.50 4.13 22.25
CA VAL A 168 18.55 4.98 23.44
C VAL A 168 18.00 4.22 24.65
N SER A 169 18.66 4.36 25.79
CA SER A 169 18.19 3.83 27.08
C SER A 169 18.59 4.79 28.21
N GLU A 170 18.10 4.51 29.43
CA GLU A 170 18.39 5.30 30.62
C GLU A 170 18.09 6.81 30.42
N GLU A 171 16.93 7.13 29.83
CA GLU A 171 16.49 8.51 29.55
C GLU A 171 17.51 9.34 28.74
N GLY A 172 18.24 8.71 27.82
CA GLY A 172 19.23 9.38 26.98
C GLY A 172 20.66 9.34 27.53
N VAL A 173 20.87 8.82 28.73
CA VAL A 173 22.22 8.71 29.33
C VAL A 173 23.07 7.65 28.64
N ARG A 174 22.44 6.61 28.08
CA ARG A 174 23.10 5.52 27.36
C ARG A 174 22.58 5.39 25.93
N VAL A 175 23.49 5.21 24.99
CA VAL A 175 23.16 4.86 23.58
C VAL A 175 24.01 3.68 23.14
N ASP A 176 23.35 2.59 22.74
CA ASP A 176 24.00 1.42 22.14
C ASP A 176 23.93 1.54 20.62
N LEU A 177 25.09 1.67 19.96
CA LEU A 177 25.21 1.80 18.51
C LEU A 177 25.72 0.50 17.91
N THR A 178 25.14 0.08 16.78
CA THR A 178 25.61 -1.09 16.03
C THR A 178 25.42 -0.89 14.54
N VAL A 179 26.49 -1.08 13.76
CA VAL A 179 26.49 -0.98 12.29
C VAL A 179 27.17 -2.19 11.68
N TRP A 180 26.66 -2.68 10.55
CA TRP A 180 27.25 -3.81 9.83
C TRP A 180 28.25 -3.32 8.78
N SER A 181 29.50 -3.75 8.88
CA SER A 181 30.60 -3.29 8.01
C SER A 181 31.75 -4.32 8.04
N PRO A 182 31.53 -5.52 7.48
CA PRO A 182 32.41 -6.68 7.70
C PRO A 182 33.82 -6.50 7.17
N SER A 183 34.02 -5.82 6.04
CA SER A 183 35.39 -5.66 5.50
C SER A 183 36.16 -4.46 6.09
N ALA A 184 35.59 -3.74 7.07
CA ALA A 184 36.24 -2.58 7.66
C ALA A 184 37.42 -2.99 8.56
N ASP A 185 38.46 -2.15 8.57
CA ASP A 185 39.62 -2.29 9.45
C ASP A 185 39.37 -1.61 10.79
N SER A 186 38.70 -0.45 10.77
CA SER A 186 38.22 0.24 11.97
C SER A 186 36.97 1.05 11.68
N VAL A 187 36.09 1.16 12.68
CA VAL A 187 34.92 2.03 12.66
C VAL A 187 34.91 2.91 13.91
N SER A 188 34.60 4.19 13.76
CA SER A 188 34.39 5.12 14.88
C SER A 188 33.07 5.87 14.73
N VAL A 189 32.39 6.13 15.84
CA VAL A 189 31.26 7.08 15.89
C VAL A 189 31.83 8.49 16.00
N VAL A 190 31.53 9.35 15.03
CA VAL A 190 31.84 10.79 15.09
C VAL A 190 30.60 11.51 15.60
N LEU A 191 30.67 12.08 16.81
CA LEU A 191 29.54 12.78 17.43
C LEU A 191 29.64 14.30 17.15
N TYR A 192 28.53 14.90 16.72
CA TYR A 192 28.36 16.32 16.45
C TYR A 192 27.38 16.94 17.45
N ASP A 193 27.57 18.23 17.74
CA ASP A 193 26.78 19.00 18.71
C ASP A 193 25.32 19.14 18.23
N LYS A 194 24.36 18.98 19.14
CA LYS A 194 22.93 19.06 18.83
C LYS A 194 22.46 20.47 18.47
N ASP A 195 23.16 21.50 18.97
CA ASP A 195 22.82 22.91 18.72
C ASP A 195 23.64 23.50 17.56
N ASP A 196 24.63 22.75 17.04
CA ASP A 196 25.48 23.12 15.91
C ASP A 196 26.06 21.86 15.25
N GLN A 197 25.37 21.36 14.23
CA GLN A 197 25.77 20.12 13.54
C GLN A 197 27.17 20.18 12.89
N THR A 198 27.78 21.37 12.77
CA THR A 198 29.13 21.53 12.20
C THR A 198 30.23 21.24 13.22
N LYS A 199 29.90 21.25 14.51
CA LYS A 199 30.86 21.11 15.60
C LYS A 199 30.98 19.66 16.05
N VAL A 200 32.15 19.06 15.79
CA VAL A 200 32.49 17.73 16.32
C VAL A 200 32.73 17.81 17.84
N VAL A 201 31.97 17.03 18.61
CA VAL A 201 32.11 16.85 20.06
C VAL A 201 33.24 15.88 20.37
N GLY A 202 33.32 14.78 19.62
CA GLY A 202 34.38 13.78 19.78
C GLY A 202 34.15 12.54 18.94
N LYS A 203 35.07 11.58 19.07
CA LYS A 203 35.05 10.31 18.34
C LYS A 203 35.20 9.14 19.29
N ILE A 204 34.43 8.08 19.09
CA ILE A 204 34.48 6.84 19.88
C ILE A 204 34.74 5.66 18.95
N ALA A 205 35.84 4.95 19.18
CA ALA A 205 36.15 3.73 18.43
C ALA A 205 35.13 2.63 18.77
N MET A 206 34.69 1.92 17.74
CA MET A 206 33.79 0.78 17.87
C MET A 206 34.58 -0.53 17.93
N VAL A 207 33.92 -1.59 18.40
CA VAL A 207 34.51 -2.94 18.52
C VAL A 207 33.86 -3.86 17.50
N LYS A 208 34.67 -4.55 16.70
CA LYS A 208 34.23 -5.54 15.70
C LYS A 208 33.75 -6.82 16.38
N GLY A 209 32.58 -7.29 15.97
CA GLY A 209 32.01 -8.59 16.31
C GLY A 209 32.37 -9.68 15.30
N ASP A 210 31.87 -10.88 15.55
CA ASP A 210 32.15 -12.09 14.78
C ASP A 210 31.42 -12.16 13.42
N LYS A 211 30.32 -11.43 13.28
CA LYS A 211 29.52 -11.30 12.05
C LYS A 211 29.79 -10.00 11.29
N GLY A 212 30.90 -9.32 11.58
CA GLY A 212 31.27 -8.07 10.90
C GLY A 212 30.47 -6.85 11.33
N GLN A 213 29.61 -6.98 12.34
CA GLN A 213 28.98 -5.87 13.04
C GLN A 213 29.99 -5.14 13.93
N TRP A 214 29.88 -3.83 14.04
CA TRP A 214 30.68 -2.97 14.91
C TRP A 214 29.78 -2.35 15.96
N SER A 215 30.18 -2.40 17.23
CA SER A 215 29.38 -1.89 18.35
C SER A 215 30.14 -0.90 19.22
N ALA A 216 29.43 0.11 19.73
CA ALA A 216 29.92 1.02 20.77
C ALA A 216 28.77 1.41 21.71
N ALA A 217 29.11 1.80 22.93
CA ALA A 217 28.18 2.39 23.87
C ALA A 217 28.62 3.81 24.22
N LEU A 218 27.73 4.78 24.02
CA LEU A 218 27.90 6.14 24.54
C LEU A 218 27.33 6.19 25.95
N THR A 219 28.15 6.64 26.89
CA THR A 219 27.82 6.76 28.32
C THR A 219 28.59 7.95 28.90
N GLN A 220 28.33 8.29 30.17
CA GLN A 220 29.15 9.29 30.88
C GLN A 220 30.66 8.94 30.89
N GLU A 221 31.01 7.64 30.86
CA GLU A 221 32.40 7.17 30.85
C GLU A 221 33.08 7.34 29.49
N SER A 222 32.34 7.64 28.43
CA SER A 222 32.88 7.90 27.09
C SER A 222 33.73 9.18 27.02
N GLY A 223 33.72 10.02 28.08
CA GLY A 223 34.60 11.19 28.19
C GLY A 223 34.24 12.36 27.27
N LEU A 224 33.03 12.34 26.69
CA LEU A 224 32.53 13.36 25.75
C LEU A 224 31.89 14.57 26.44
N GLY A 225 31.71 14.51 27.77
CA GLY A 225 31.06 15.58 28.54
C GLY A 225 29.55 15.72 28.28
N VAL A 226 28.92 14.69 27.73
CA VAL A 226 27.48 14.64 27.42
C VAL A 226 26.76 13.83 28.50
N SER A 227 25.67 14.40 29.04
CA SER A 227 24.84 13.74 30.07
C SER A 227 23.53 13.17 29.51
N ASP A 228 23.08 13.65 28.36
CA ASP A 228 21.92 13.17 27.61
C ASP A 228 22.26 13.30 26.12
N TYR A 229 22.32 12.17 25.43
CA TYR A 229 22.71 12.10 24.03
C TYR A 229 21.56 12.37 23.05
N ARG A 230 20.31 12.49 23.52
CA ARG A 230 19.18 12.78 22.63
C ARG A 230 19.35 14.14 21.96
N GLY A 231 19.11 14.16 20.64
CA GLY A 231 19.28 15.32 19.76
C GLY A 231 20.70 15.50 19.21
N TYR A 232 21.72 14.81 19.74
CA TYR A 232 23.06 14.86 19.14
C TYR A 232 23.08 14.09 17.82
N TYR A 233 23.98 14.51 16.91
CA TYR A 233 24.10 13.92 15.60
C TYR A 233 25.36 13.06 15.47
N TYR A 234 25.39 12.13 14.53
CA TYR A 234 26.54 11.27 14.29
C TYR A 234 26.68 10.77 12.85
N HIS A 235 27.93 10.40 12.53
CA HIS A 235 28.28 9.55 11.40
C HIS A 235 29.08 8.35 11.90
N TYR A 236 29.18 7.31 11.08
CA TYR A 236 30.26 6.34 11.19
C TYR A 236 31.43 6.76 10.32
N GLU A 237 32.62 6.90 10.91
CA GLU A 237 33.88 7.02 10.18
C GLU A 237 34.46 5.62 9.98
N ILE A 238 34.51 5.15 8.74
CA ILE A 238 34.89 3.79 8.36
C ILE A 238 36.21 3.83 7.59
N THR A 239 37.19 3.06 8.04
CA THR A 239 38.52 2.95 7.40
C THR A 239 38.73 1.57 6.80
N ARG A 240 39.23 1.53 5.56
CA ARG A 240 39.58 0.33 4.80
C ARG A 240 40.89 0.60 4.06
N GLY A 241 41.98 -0.02 4.48
CA GLY A 241 43.31 0.31 3.99
C GLY A 241 43.64 1.78 4.23
N ASP A 242 43.98 2.49 3.15
CA ASP A 242 44.33 3.92 3.19
C ASP A 242 43.12 4.86 3.04
N GLU A 243 41.92 4.33 2.80
CA GLU A 243 40.71 5.13 2.60
C GLU A 243 39.91 5.26 3.89
N THR A 244 39.34 6.45 4.12
CA THR A 244 38.43 6.72 5.24
C THR A 244 37.24 7.54 4.73
N VAL A 245 36.04 7.06 5.02
CA VAL A 245 34.78 7.66 4.59
C VAL A 245 33.86 7.93 5.79
N LEU A 246 32.98 8.92 5.65
CA LEU A 246 31.88 9.16 6.58
C LEU A 246 30.61 8.56 5.99
N ALA A 247 29.97 7.66 6.73
CA ALA A 247 28.75 6.98 6.34
C ALA A 247 27.59 7.37 7.27
N LEU A 248 26.40 7.48 6.67
CA LEU A 248 25.13 7.61 7.38
C LEU A 248 24.75 6.24 7.96
N ASP A 249 24.20 6.22 9.18
CA ASP A 249 23.63 4.99 9.74
C ASP A 249 22.40 4.59 8.90
N PRO A 250 22.40 3.39 8.26
CA PRO A 250 21.26 2.97 7.44
C PRO A 250 19.99 2.75 8.27
N TYR A 251 20.09 2.65 9.61
CA TYR A 251 18.99 2.50 10.57
C TYR A 251 18.72 3.80 11.37
N ALA A 252 19.22 4.95 10.92
CA ALA A 252 18.98 6.25 11.56
C ALA A 252 17.48 6.54 11.70
N LYS A 253 17.01 6.82 12.93
CA LYS A 253 15.59 7.08 13.21
C LYS A 253 15.16 8.53 13.00
N SER A 254 16.13 9.44 12.88
CA SER A 254 15.96 10.83 12.46
C SER A 254 17.32 11.38 12.00
N LEU A 255 17.38 12.62 11.53
CA LEU A 255 18.56 13.26 10.95
C LEU A 255 18.72 14.70 11.46
N ALA A 256 19.92 15.24 11.32
CA ALA A 256 20.12 16.69 11.32
C ALA A 256 19.38 17.34 10.15
N GLU A 257 19.20 18.67 10.17
CA GLU A 257 18.72 19.40 9.00
C GLU A 257 19.63 19.17 7.79
N TRP A 258 19.03 18.88 6.65
CA TRP A 258 19.74 18.52 5.44
C TRP A 258 19.67 19.62 4.37
N ASN A 259 20.81 19.83 3.70
CA ASN A 259 20.92 20.73 2.55
C ASN A 259 21.94 20.18 1.55
N SER A 260 21.44 19.67 0.42
CA SER A 260 22.28 19.14 -0.65
C SER A 260 23.15 20.19 -1.34
N ASP A 261 22.83 21.49 -1.26
CA ASP A 261 23.66 22.55 -1.84
C ASP A 261 25.06 22.61 -1.19
N LEU A 262 25.23 22.01 -0.01
CA LEU A 262 26.49 21.92 0.71
C LEU A 262 27.35 20.73 0.29
N ILE A 263 26.87 19.85 -0.59
CA ILE A 263 27.66 18.73 -1.11
C ILE A 263 28.94 19.26 -1.78
N GLY A 264 30.08 18.63 -1.47
CA GLY A 264 31.39 19.01 -2.00
C GLY A 264 32.04 20.20 -1.28
N THR A 265 31.38 20.83 -0.32
CA THR A 265 31.98 21.90 0.52
C THR A 265 32.82 21.33 1.67
N ASP A 266 32.33 20.25 2.30
CA ASP A 266 33.00 19.48 3.36
C ASP A 266 32.59 18.00 3.25
N PRO A 267 33.49 17.02 3.51
CA PRO A 267 33.15 15.60 3.43
C PRO A 267 31.94 15.18 4.29
N SER A 268 31.66 15.89 5.38
CA SER A 268 30.51 15.62 6.27
C SER A 268 29.15 16.08 5.72
N TYR A 269 29.11 16.65 4.52
CA TYR A 269 27.88 16.94 3.78
C TYR A 269 27.69 16.02 2.56
N LYS A 270 28.47 14.95 2.42
CA LYS A 270 28.22 13.94 1.36
C LYS A 270 26.96 13.12 1.64
N VAL A 271 26.63 12.91 2.91
CA VAL A 271 25.39 12.29 3.39
C VAL A 271 24.91 13.05 4.62
N ALA A 272 23.64 12.91 4.98
CA ALA A 272 23.10 13.49 6.20
C ALA A 272 23.73 12.86 7.45
N LYS A 273 23.69 13.62 8.56
CA LYS A 273 24.10 13.14 9.89
C LYS A 273 22.90 12.49 10.56
N ALA A 274 23.05 11.26 11.05
CA ALA A 274 22.02 10.59 11.83
C ALA A 274 21.81 11.31 13.17
N ALA A 275 20.58 11.37 13.68
CA ALA A 275 20.26 11.91 14.99
C ALA A 275 19.99 10.79 16.00
N ILE A 276 20.40 11.00 17.25
CA ILE A 276 20.08 10.13 18.37
C ILE A 276 18.72 10.56 18.92
N VAL A 277 17.70 9.74 18.75
CA VAL A 277 16.33 10.00 19.23
C VAL A 277 15.77 8.77 19.95
N ASP A 278 14.89 9.00 20.92
CA ASP A 278 14.08 7.96 21.56
C ASP A 278 12.63 8.11 21.08
N THR A 279 12.33 7.43 19.98
CA THR A 279 11.05 7.54 19.25
C THR A 279 9.86 7.15 20.11
N SER A 280 10.07 6.19 21.01
CA SER A 280 9.05 5.73 21.96
C SER A 280 8.54 6.84 22.87
N THR A 281 9.34 7.89 23.13
CA THR A 281 8.95 9.01 24.01
C THR A 281 8.42 10.24 23.28
N ILE A 282 8.37 10.21 21.94
CA ILE A 282 8.04 11.35 21.09
C ILE A 282 6.64 11.18 20.50
N GLY A 283 5.84 12.26 20.51
CA GLY A 283 4.51 12.30 19.91
C GLY A 283 3.42 11.59 20.73
N ASN A 284 2.30 11.28 20.07
CA ASN A 284 1.14 10.65 20.68
C ASN A 284 1.43 9.20 21.11
N GLN A 285 1.39 8.96 22.42
CA GLN A 285 1.67 7.65 23.03
C GLN A 285 0.50 6.66 22.95
N GLU A 286 -0.69 7.15 22.63
CA GLU A 286 -1.91 6.35 22.46
C GLU A 286 -2.18 6.05 20.98
N LEU A 287 -1.22 6.30 20.09
CA LEU A 287 -1.34 6.02 18.65
C LEU A 287 -1.53 4.50 18.43
N THR A 288 -2.55 4.15 17.67
CA THR A 288 -2.90 2.77 17.30
C THR A 288 -3.22 2.69 15.81
N TYR A 289 -3.58 1.52 15.29
CA TYR A 289 -3.92 1.34 13.87
C TYR A 289 -5.31 1.90 13.52
N ALA A 290 -5.59 2.17 12.25
CA ALA A 290 -6.86 2.72 11.82
C ALA A 290 -8.05 1.76 12.09
N ASP A 291 -9.19 2.35 12.46
CA ASP A 291 -10.50 1.68 12.48
C ASP A 291 -11.37 2.30 11.37
N ILE A 292 -11.35 1.66 10.19
CA ILE A 292 -11.97 2.16 8.97
C ILE A 292 -13.33 1.50 8.79
N SER A 293 -14.41 2.27 8.93
CA SER A 293 -15.77 1.75 8.83
C SER A 293 -16.05 1.08 7.49
N GLY A 294 -16.51 -0.17 7.49
CA GLY A 294 -16.92 -0.88 6.27
C GLY A 294 -15.77 -1.29 5.35
N TYR A 295 -14.52 -1.18 5.81
CA TYR A 295 -13.35 -1.75 5.15
C TYR A 295 -13.05 -3.11 5.78
N THR A 296 -13.13 -4.20 5.01
CA THR A 296 -12.77 -5.54 5.48
C THR A 296 -11.60 -6.14 4.72
N ASP A 297 -11.53 -5.85 3.42
CA ASP A 297 -10.53 -6.40 2.51
C ASP A 297 -10.04 -5.35 1.52
N ARG A 298 -8.96 -5.64 0.79
CA ARG A 298 -8.27 -4.69 -0.10
C ARG A 298 -9.19 -4.06 -1.15
N GLU A 299 -10.20 -4.77 -1.66
CA GLU A 299 -11.14 -4.26 -2.68
C GLU A 299 -12.01 -3.10 -2.16
N ASP A 300 -12.21 -3.01 -0.85
CA ASP A 300 -12.98 -1.92 -0.22
C ASP A 300 -12.16 -0.63 -0.09
N ALA A 301 -10.85 -0.68 -0.34
CA ALA A 301 -10.02 0.50 -0.29
C ALA A 301 -10.34 1.48 -1.44
N ILE A 302 -10.35 2.76 -1.09
CA ILE A 302 -10.44 3.91 -1.97
C ILE A 302 -9.26 4.79 -1.56
N ILE A 303 -8.20 4.68 -2.34
CA ILE A 303 -6.90 5.29 -2.05
C ILE A 303 -6.85 6.68 -2.67
N TYR A 304 -6.46 7.69 -1.88
CA TYR A 304 -6.26 9.06 -2.31
C TYR A 304 -4.79 9.45 -2.20
N GLU A 305 -4.10 9.62 -3.33
CA GLU A 305 -2.66 9.93 -3.37
C GLU A 305 -2.41 11.43 -3.29
N ALA A 306 -1.76 11.89 -2.22
CA ALA A 306 -1.42 13.28 -1.99
C ALA A 306 0.06 13.48 -1.63
N HIS A 307 0.63 14.60 -2.06
CA HIS A 307 1.92 15.07 -1.57
C HIS A 307 1.70 16.07 -0.43
N VAL A 308 2.50 15.96 0.64
CA VAL A 308 2.33 16.75 1.87
C VAL A 308 2.41 18.25 1.58
N ARG A 309 3.36 18.66 0.72
CA ARG A 309 3.52 20.06 0.35
C ARG A 309 2.35 20.56 -0.51
N ASP A 310 1.96 19.80 -1.52
CA ASP A 310 0.95 20.19 -2.53
C ASP A 310 -0.37 20.55 -1.87
N PHE A 311 -0.80 19.72 -0.91
CA PHE A 311 -2.12 19.81 -0.30
C PHE A 311 -2.33 21.13 0.46
N THR A 312 -1.26 21.83 0.86
CA THR A 312 -1.34 23.09 1.60
C THR A 312 -0.44 24.22 1.07
N SER A 313 0.24 24.05 -0.07
CA SER A 313 1.09 25.07 -0.67
C SER A 313 0.34 26.15 -1.45
N ASP A 314 -0.97 26.03 -1.59
CA ASP A 314 -1.81 27.07 -2.20
C ASP A 314 -1.74 28.37 -1.40
N ILE A 315 -1.49 29.48 -2.11
CA ILE A 315 -1.44 30.81 -1.52
C ILE A 315 -2.82 31.23 -1.03
N ALA A 316 -3.91 30.79 -1.68
CA ALA A 316 -5.27 31.19 -1.39
C ALA A 316 -5.72 30.86 0.04
N ILE A 317 -5.15 29.81 0.65
CA ILE A 317 -5.48 29.39 2.01
C ILE A 317 -4.47 29.88 3.06
N SER A 318 -3.50 30.72 2.69
CA SER A 318 -2.43 31.15 3.62
C SER A 318 -2.97 31.82 4.88
N ASP A 319 -4.05 32.60 4.76
CA ASP A 319 -4.67 33.31 5.89
C ASP A 319 -5.56 32.38 6.76
N GLU A 320 -5.84 31.17 6.28
CA GLU A 320 -6.64 30.16 6.99
C GLU A 320 -5.76 29.25 7.86
N LEU A 321 -4.55 28.93 7.39
CA LEU A 321 -3.61 28.04 8.07
C LEU A 321 -3.06 28.63 9.38
N GLN A 322 -2.99 27.82 10.42
CA GLN A 322 -2.36 28.15 11.69
C GLN A 322 -0.91 27.64 11.78
N HIS A 323 -0.59 26.57 11.07
CA HIS A 323 0.73 25.99 10.94
C HIS A 323 1.44 26.43 9.66
N GLN A 324 2.76 26.24 9.62
CA GLN A 324 3.54 26.51 8.41
C GLN A 324 3.01 25.66 7.25
N PHE A 325 2.72 26.29 6.11
CA PHE A 325 2.24 25.59 4.92
C PHE A 325 3.20 24.47 4.48
N GLY A 326 2.65 23.45 3.83
CA GLY A 326 3.41 22.34 3.27
C GLY A 326 4.10 21.44 4.28
N THR A 327 3.66 21.47 5.54
CA THR A 327 4.14 20.62 6.63
C THR A 327 3.11 19.57 7.03
N PHE A 328 3.53 18.57 7.80
CA PHE A 328 2.61 17.59 8.39
C PHE A 328 1.52 18.26 9.24
N ALA A 329 1.87 19.31 9.99
CA ALA A 329 0.94 20.03 10.85
C ALA A 329 -0.10 20.81 10.04
N ALA A 330 0.28 21.48 8.95
CA ALA A 330 -0.67 22.15 8.07
C ALA A 330 -1.59 21.15 7.34
N PHE A 331 -1.07 19.98 6.96
CA PHE A 331 -1.90 18.93 6.35
C PHE A 331 -3.08 18.55 7.25
N VAL A 332 -2.85 18.45 8.57
CA VAL A 332 -3.90 18.14 9.57
C VAL A 332 -5.08 19.11 9.49
N GLU A 333 -4.83 20.39 9.24
CA GLU A 333 -5.87 21.42 9.19
C GLU A 333 -6.86 21.24 8.02
N LYS A 334 -6.51 20.41 7.03
CA LYS A 334 -7.30 20.19 5.82
C LYS A 334 -7.85 18.76 5.69
N ILE A 335 -7.59 17.85 6.64
CA ILE A 335 -8.07 16.45 6.57
C ILE A 335 -9.60 16.34 6.53
N ASP A 336 -10.33 17.29 7.14
CA ASP A 336 -11.81 17.29 7.12
C ASP A 336 -12.37 17.24 5.69
N TYR A 337 -11.68 17.84 4.70
CA TYR A 337 -12.04 17.72 3.29
C TYR A 337 -11.99 16.27 2.78
N LEU A 338 -10.94 15.52 3.15
CA LEU A 338 -10.78 14.11 2.75
C LEU A 338 -11.75 13.19 3.48
N GLN A 339 -12.01 13.48 4.76
CA GLN A 339 -13.06 12.80 5.52
C GLN A 339 -14.43 13.02 4.86
N GLU A 340 -14.73 14.25 4.44
CA GLU A 340 -15.98 14.56 3.74
C GLU A 340 -16.05 13.97 2.34
N LEU A 341 -14.92 13.80 1.65
CA LEU A 341 -14.84 13.07 0.38
C LEU A 341 -15.07 11.56 0.58
N ASP A 342 -14.85 11.08 1.80
CA ASP A 342 -15.16 9.73 2.30
C ASP A 342 -14.24 8.63 1.70
N VAL A 343 -13.00 9.01 1.37
CA VAL A 343 -11.93 8.07 1.01
C VAL A 343 -11.53 7.23 2.21
N THR A 344 -10.99 6.04 2.00
CA THR A 344 -10.62 5.14 3.12
C THR A 344 -9.15 5.25 3.47
N HIS A 345 -8.28 5.50 2.49
CA HIS A 345 -6.84 5.58 2.70
C HIS A 345 -6.26 6.82 2.06
N ILE A 346 -5.38 7.52 2.78
CA ILE A 346 -4.55 8.60 2.24
C ILE A 346 -3.18 8.00 1.94
N GLN A 347 -2.80 7.91 0.66
CA GLN A 347 -1.44 7.60 0.26
C GLN A 347 -0.62 8.88 0.25
N LEU A 348 0.44 8.92 1.06
CA LEU A 348 1.40 10.02 1.05
C LEU A 348 2.56 9.67 0.14
N LEU A 349 2.88 10.58 -0.80
CA LEU A 349 4.17 10.57 -1.52
C LEU A 349 5.35 10.52 -0.53
N PRO A 350 6.57 10.16 -0.97
CA PRO A 350 7.67 9.81 -0.08
C PRO A 350 7.91 10.80 1.08
N VAL A 351 7.66 10.33 2.30
CA VAL A 351 7.94 11.07 3.56
C VAL A 351 9.26 10.65 4.20
N MET A 352 9.90 9.60 3.68
CA MET A 352 11.26 9.21 4.05
C MET A 352 12.25 10.30 3.61
N SER A 353 13.40 10.37 4.27
CA SER A 353 14.44 11.33 3.92
C SER A 353 14.92 11.11 2.48
N TYR A 354 14.92 12.19 1.72
CA TYR A 354 15.38 12.25 0.34
C TYR A 354 16.48 13.30 0.16
N TYR A 355 17.27 13.13 -0.89
CA TYR A 355 18.62 13.67 -0.97
C TYR A 355 18.71 15.05 -1.64
N TYR A 356 18.01 15.33 -2.74
CA TYR A 356 18.13 16.63 -3.43
C TYR A 356 17.11 17.63 -2.89
N VAL A 357 17.47 18.31 -1.80
CA VAL A 357 16.64 19.32 -1.12
C VAL A 357 17.46 20.19 -0.18
N ASN A 358 16.98 21.41 0.04
CA ASN A 358 17.38 22.29 1.12
C ASN A 358 16.21 22.44 2.12
N GLU A 359 16.25 21.66 3.20
CA GLU A 359 15.20 21.64 4.24
C GLU A 359 15.11 22.99 4.98
N LEU A 360 16.21 23.75 5.05
CA LEU A 360 16.25 25.06 5.70
C LEU A 360 15.47 26.15 4.94
N ALA A 361 15.11 25.89 3.68
CA ALA A 361 14.29 26.77 2.85
C ALA A 361 12.85 26.26 2.71
N ASN A 362 12.40 25.31 3.54
CA ASN A 362 11.08 24.71 3.39
C ASN A 362 9.91 25.69 3.58
N ALA A 363 10.12 26.74 4.38
CA ALA A 363 9.17 27.82 4.62
C ALA A 363 9.08 28.84 3.47
N GLU A 364 9.92 28.73 2.45
CA GLU A 364 9.86 29.59 1.27
C GLU A 364 8.84 29.05 0.27
N ARG A 365 7.89 29.90 -0.15
CA ARG A 365 6.96 29.57 -1.23
C ARG A 365 7.65 29.72 -2.58
N LEU A 366 7.45 28.75 -3.46
CA LEU A 366 7.98 28.73 -4.82
C LEU A 366 6.88 29.23 -5.78
N THR A 367 6.70 30.55 -5.84
CA THR A 367 5.55 31.18 -6.51
C THR A 367 5.75 31.44 -8.00
N ASP A 368 6.99 31.49 -8.46
CA ASP A 368 7.30 31.66 -9.88
C ASP A 368 7.07 30.33 -10.60
N TYR A 369 6.54 30.35 -11.83
CA TYR A 369 6.39 29.14 -12.63
C TYR A 369 7.77 28.65 -13.10
N ALA A 370 8.22 27.52 -12.54
CA ALA A 370 9.36 26.77 -13.05
C ALA A 370 9.13 25.26 -12.90
N SER A 371 9.59 24.49 -13.89
CA SER A 371 9.47 23.03 -13.94
C SER A 371 10.81 22.28 -13.88
N SER A 372 11.87 23.00 -13.51
CA SER A 372 13.16 22.44 -13.17
C SER A 372 13.98 23.37 -12.30
N ASN A 373 15.01 22.82 -11.64
CA ASN A 373 15.95 23.50 -10.78
C ASN A 373 15.25 24.27 -9.64
N THR A 374 14.41 23.56 -8.91
CA THR A 374 13.62 24.07 -7.78
C THR A 374 14.04 23.39 -6.48
N ASN A 375 13.59 23.93 -5.34
CA ASN A 375 13.73 23.25 -4.05
C ASN A 375 12.58 22.26 -3.77
N TYR A 376 11.55 22.24 -4.62
CA TYR A 376 10.50 21.24 -4.54
C TYR A 376 11.05 19.90 -4.99
N ASN A 377 10.66 18.83 -4.32
CA ASN A 377 10.94 17.47 -4.75
C ASN A 377 9.77 16.58 -4.33
N TRP A 378 9.37 15.63 -5.19
CA TRP A 378 8.42 14.58 -4.82
C TRP A 378 8.97 13.62 -3.75
N GLY A 379 10.28 13.45 -3.69
CA GLY A 379 10.98 12.65 -2.69
C GLY A 379 11.50 11.29 -3.19
N TYR A 380 11.45 11.01 -4.50
CA TYR A 380 11.98 9.78 -5.12
C TYR A 380 13.51 9.76 -5.26
N ASP A 381 14.22 10.35 -4.31
CA ASP A 381 15.70 10.39 -4.26
C ASP A 381 16.17 9.89 -2.88
N PRO A 382 16.05 8.59 -2.54
CA PRO A 382 16.13 8.15 -1.16
C PRO A 382 17.51 8.34 -0.54
N GLN A 383 17.54 8.87 0.69
CA GLN A 383 18.73 9.04 1.52
C GLN A 383 18.71 8.14 2.76
N SER A 384 17.55 7.95 3.39
CA SER A 384 17.35 7.03 4.52
C SER A 384 15.98 6.37 4.43
N TYR A 385 15.90 5.09 4.85
CA TYR A 385 14.66 4.34 4.85
C TYR A 385 13.88 4.36 6.17
N PHE A 386 14.47 4.93 7.24
CA PHE A 386 13.84 4.97 8.57
C PHE A 386 13.58 6.39 9.07
N ALA A 387 14.36 7.37 8.60
CA ALA A 387 14.20 8.75 9.00
C ALA A 387 13.19 9.47 8.10
N LEU A 388 12.34 10.29 8.70
CA LEU A 388 11.49 11.23 7.99
C LEU A 388 12.33 12.36 7.36
N THR A 389 11.91 12.84 6.19
CA THR A 389 12.38 14.12 5.64
C THR A 389 12.08 15.27 6.61
N GLY A 390 12.98 16.24 6.69
CA GLY A 390 12.78 17.49 7.41
C GLY A 390 12.03 18.53 6.60
N MET A 391 11.86 18.33 5.28
CA MET A 391 11.17 19.27 4.40
C MET A 391 9.73 19.55 4.87
N TYR A 392 9.06 18.56 5.45
CA TYR A 392 7.67 18.70 5.94
C TYR A 392 7.57 18.96 7.45
N SER A 393 8.70 19.28 8.11
CA SER A 393 8.76 19.66 9.53
C SER A 393 8.59 21.16 9.70
N GLU A 394 7.93 21.64 10.76
CA GLU A 394 7.96 23.07 11.11
C GLU A 394 9.35 23.52 11.60
N ASP A 395 10.16 22.58 12.10
CA ASP A 395 11.54 22.83 12.51
C ASP A 395 12.44 21.65 12.08
N PRO A 396 13.11 21.74 10.91
CA PRO A 396 14.01 20.69 10.45
C PRO A 396 15.26 20.55 11.33
N THR A 397 15.63 21.58 12.10
CA THR A 397 16.81 21.58 12.99
C THR A 397 16.56 20.82 14.30
N ASN A 398 15.31 20.48 14.59
CA ASN A 398 14.94 19.64 15.72
C ASN A 398 14.58 18.21 15.24
N PRO A 399 15.46 17.22 15.47
CA PRO A 399 15.27 15.86 14.95
C PRO A 399 14.06 15.13 15.57
N ALA A 400 13.56 15.56 16.73
CA ALA A 400 12.36 14.98 17.33
C ALA A 400 11.06 15.56 16.75
N LYS A 401 11.10 16.78 16.19
CA LYS A 401 9.90 17.52 15.79
C LYS A 401 9.15 16.85 14.64
N ARG A 402 9.88 16.43 13.59
CA ARG A 402 9.32 15.68 12.46
C ARG A 402 8.61 14.38 12.86
N ILE A 403 9.12 13.68 13.87
CA ILE A 403 8.52 12.45 14.41
C ILE A 403 7.23 12.77 15.17
N GLU A 404 7.25 13.80 16.02
CA GLU A 404 6.07 14.28 16.75
C GLU A 404 4.94 14.66 15.78
N GLU A 405 5.26 15.49 14.80
CA GLU A 405 4.29 16.02 13.82
C GLU A 405 3.72 14.92 12.93
N PHE A 406 4.55 13.99 12.48
CA PHE A 406 4.08 12.88 11.67
C PHE A 406 3.19 11.93 12.46
N LYS A 407 3.55 11.55 13.70
CA LYS A 407 2.66 10.76 14.57
C LYS A 407 1.33 11.48 14.83
N ASN A 408 1.35 12.81 14.96
CA ASN A 408 0.13 13.59 15.11
C ASN A 408 -0.71 13.59 13.82
N LEU A 409 -0.10 13.68 12.65
CA LEU A 409 -0.78 13.55 11.36
C LEU A 409 -1.48 12.18 11.26
N ILE A 410 -0.78 11.08 11.53
CA ILE A 410 -1.38 9.73 11.51
C ILE A 410 -2.55 9.66 12.50
N ALA A 411 -2.37 10.12 13.73
CA ALA A 411 -3.42 10.11 14.75
C ALA A 411 -4.69 10.86 14.32
N GLU A 412 -4.54 12.03 13.69
CA GLU A 412 -5.68 12.84 13.25
C GLU A 412 -6.36 12.29 11.99
N ILE A 413 -5.64 11.53 11.15
CA ILE A 413 -6.22 10.75 10.05
C ILE A 413 -7.04 9.58 10.61
N HIS A 414 -6.47 8.78 11.51
CA HIS A 414 -7.13 7.62 12.14
C HIS A 414 -8.39 8.01 12.91
N LYS A 415 -8.34 9.12 13.65
CA LYS A 415 -9.48 9.67 14.38
C LYS A 415 -10.67 10.02 13.47
N ARG A 416 -10.44 10.20 12.17
CA ARG A 416 -11.46 10.48 11.16
C ARG A 416 -11.90 9.22 10.40
N GLY A 417 -11.43 8.04 10.80
CA GLY A 417 -11.82 6.75 10.23
C GLY A 417 -11.16 6.45 8.88
N MET A 418 -9.96 7.00 8.65
CA MET A 418 -9.15 6.75 7.46
C MET A 418 -7.81 6.12 7.85
N GLY A 419 -7.19 5.37 6.95
CA GLY A 419 -5.83 4.85 7.09
C GLY A 419 -4.79 5.65 6.30
N VAL A 420 -3.52 5.36 6.53
CA VAL A 420 -2.38 5.98 5.84
C VAL A 420 -1.54 4.93 5.13
N ILE A 421 -1.28 5.16 3.85
CA ILE A 421 -0.36 4.39 3.01
C ILE A 421 0.89 5.23 2.77
N LEU A 422 2.08 4.65 2.95
CA LEU A 422 3.33 5.35 2.62
C LEU A 422 3.89 4.88 1.28
N ASP A 423 4.19 5.85 0.42
CA ASP A 423 5.02 5.60 -0.76
C ASP A 423 6.48 5.35 -0.33
N VAL A 424 7.01 4.19 -0.71
CA VAL A 424 8.33 3.70 -0.28
C VAL A 424 9.20 3.29 -1.48
N VAL A 425 10.44 3.77 -1.47
CA VAL A 425 11.33 3.78 -2.63
C VAL A 425 12.58 2.95 -2.36
N TYR A 426 12.42 1.62 -2.27
CA TYR A 426 13.54 0.71 -1.99
C TYR A 426 14.33 0.28 -3.24
N ASN A 427 13.83 0.59 -4.44
CA ASN A 427 14.41 0.14 -5.70
C ASN A 427 15.73 0.85 -6.06
N HIS A 428 15.97 2.05 -5.51
CA HIS A 428 17.23 2.78 -5.68
C HIS A 428 17.55 3.69 -4.49
N THR A 429 18.79 4.19 -4.45
CA THR A 429 19.23 5.32 -3.60
C THR A 429 19.58 6.53 -4.48
N ALA A 430 19.63 7.75 -3.90
CA ALA A 430 20.01 8.95 -4.66
C ALA A 430 21.50 9.01 -5.06
N ASP A 431 22.35 8.33 -4.28
CA ASP A 431 23.80 8.33 -4.46
C ASP A 431 24.40 7.00 -3.97
N LEU A 432 25.43 6.51 -4.65
CA LEU A 432 26.13 5.28 -4.29
C LEU A 432 26.71 5.32 -2.87
N ALA A 433 27.18 6.49 -2.42
CA ALA A 433 27.84 6.63 -1.12
C ALA A 433 26.93 6.28 0.06
N ILE A 434 25.60 6.28 -0.11
CA ILE A 434 24.65 5.97 0.96
C ILE A 434 24.86 4.54 1.48
N LEU A 435 25.10 3.58 0.58
CA LEU A 435 25.30 2.17 0.95
C LEU A 435 26.72 1.65 0.64
N GLU A 436 27.40 2.14 -0.41
CA GLU A 436 28.77 1.67 -0.72
C GLU A 436 29.80 2.13 0.33
N ALA A 437 29.57 3.26 1.01
CA ALA A 437 30.45 3.69 2.10
C ALA A 437 30.36 2.76 3.33
N LEU A 438 29.22 2.08 3.51
CA LEU A 438 28.97 1.15 4.61
C LEU A 438 29.66 -0.19 4.36
N GLU A 439 29.42 -0.81 3.21
CA GLU A 439 30.08 -2.03 2.75
C GLU A 439 30.12 -2.06 1.20
N PRO A 440 31.32 -1.96 0.60
CA PRO A 440 31.45 -1.82 -0.85
C PRO A 440 31.20 -3.15 -1.57
N ASN A 441 30.58 -3.09 -2.76
CA ASN A 441 30.24 -4.25 -3.59
C ASN A 441 29.36 -5.29 -2.84
N TYR A 442 28.46 -4.82 -1.98
CA TYR A 442 27.53 -5.69 -1.26
C TYR A 442 26.08 -5.24 -1.35
N TYR A 443 25.72 -4.01 -0.94
CA TYR A 443 24.30 -3.68 -0.75
C TYR A 443 23.48 -3.63 -2.04
N HIS A 444 24.12 -3.38 -3.18
CA HIS A 444 23.47 -3.17 -4.46
C HIS A 444 23.52 -4.40 -5.35
N PHE A 445 22.56 -4.54 -6.25
CA PHE A 445 22.68 -5.43 -7.40
C PHE A 445 23.93 -5.05 -8.22
N MET A 446 24.60 -6.07 -8.77
CA MET A 446 25.87 -5.91 -9.45
C MET A 446 25.91 -6.62 -10.81
N GLU A 447 26.78 -6.11 -11.68
CA GLU A 447 27.24 -6.82 -12.85
C GLU A 447 28.11 -8.03 -12.45
N ALA A 448 28.37 -8.94 -13.41
CA ALA A 448 29.13 -10.15 -13.14
C ALA A 448 30.57 -9.88 -12.65
N ASP A 449 31.11 -8.69 -12.92
CA ASP A 449 32.43 -8.26 -12.46
C ASP A 449 32.43 -7.60 -11.07
N GLY A 450 31.26 -7.46 -10.43
CA GLY A 450 31.08 -6.79 -9.14
C GLY A 450 30.88 -5.28 -9.25
N THR A 451 30.77 -4.72 -10.46
CA THR A 451 30.40 -3.31 -10.65
C THR A 451 28.95 -3.12 -10.22
N VAL A 452 28.70 -2.13 -9.36
CA VAL A 452 27.34 -1.80 -8.90
C VAL A 452 26.46 -1.31 -10.05
N LYS A 453 25.24 -1.86 -10.14
CA LYS A 453 24.21 -1.37 -11.06
C LYS A 453 23.56 -0.11 -10.49
N THR A 454 23.31 0.85 -11.37
CA THR A 454 22.78 2.16 -11.00
C THR A 454 21.38 2.41 -11.56
N SER A 455 20.65 3.29 -10.90
CA SER A 455 19.39 3.87 -11.39
C SER A 455 19.30 5.31 -10.92
N PHE A 456 18.82 6.21 -11.79
CA PHE A 456 18.58 7.62 -11.46
C PHE A 456 19.74 8.38 -10.78
N GLY A 457 20.99 7.95 -10.98
CA GLY A 457 22.19 8.59 -10.43
C GLY A 457 22.78 7.92 -9.19
N GLY A 458 22.03 7.05 -8.49
CA GLY A 458 22.53 6.27 -7.37
C GLY A 458 22.50 4.76 -7.62
N GLY A 459 22.55 3.96 -6.55
CA GLY A 459 22.65 2.51 -6.63
C GLY A 459 21.30 1.81 -6.62
N ARG A 460 21.24 0.57 -7.14
CA ARG A 460 20.05 -0.30 -7.04
C ARG A 460 20.21 -1.29 -5.88
N PRO A 461 19.57 -1.12 -4.71
CA PRO A 461 19.67 -2.07 -3.61
C PRO A 461 19.31 -3.49 -4.05
N GLY A 462 20.23 -4.43 -3.85
CA GLY A 462 20.04 -5.84 -4.15
C GLY A 462 19.23 -6.51 -3.06
N THR A 463 17.90 -6.44 -3.14
CA THR A 463 16.98 -6.95 -2.10
C THR A 463 17.03 -8.47 -1.92
N THR A 464 17.74 -9.18 -2.78
CA THR A 464 18.08 -10.60 -2.60
C THR A 464 19.27 -10.84 -1.65
N HIS A 465 20.08 -9.81 -1.37
CA HIS A 465 21.24 -9.89 -0.48
C HIS A 465 20.78 -9.77 0.98
N TYR A 466 21.30 -10.61 1.87
CA TYR A 466 20.70 -10.80 3.20
C TYR A 466 20.49 -9.51 3.99
N MET A 467 21.53 -8.67 4.12
CA MET A 467 21.44 -7.44 4.91
C MET A 467 20.66 -6.32 4.19
N THR A 468 20.57 -6.36 2.85
CA THR A 468 19.71 -5.45 2.08
C THR A 468 18.24 -5.84 2.19
N ARG A 469 17.92 -7.15 2.07
CA ARG A 469 16.59 -7.69 2.35
C ARG A 469 16.13 -7.28 3.74
N ARG A 470 16.99 -7.54 4.72
CA ARG A 470 16.73 -7.18 6.12
C ARG A 470 16.50 -5.68 6.29
N LEU A 471 17.27 -4.82 5.61
CA LEU A 471 17.06 -3.37 5.65
C LEU A 471 15.62 -2.98 5.24
N VAL A 472 15.09 -3.60 4.18
CA VAL A 472 13.70 -3.38 3.74
C VAL A 472 12.70 -3.91 4.76
N LEU A 473 12.87 -5.15 5.24
CA LEU A 473 11.94 -5.76 6.20
C LEU A 473 11.90 -5.01 7.54
N ASP A 474 13.06 -4.64 8.07
CA ASP A 474 13.18 -3.90 9.33
C ASP A 474 12.62 -2.48 9.17
N SER A 475 12.78 -1.85 8.00
CA SER A 475 12.16 -0.56 7.67
C SER A 475 10.64 -0.65 7.68
N ILE A 476 10.07 -1.62 6.96
CA ILE A 476 8.62 -1.87 6.93
C ILE A 476 8.08 -2.13 8.34
N ALA A 477 8.71 -3.02 9.11
CA ALA A 477 8.33 -3.30 10.49
C ALA A 477 8.35 -2.04 11.36
N TYR A 478 9.38 -1.21 11.21
CA TYR A 478 9.52 0.04 11.95
C TYR A 478 8.40 1.04 11.61
N TRP A 479 8.06 1.24 10.34
CA TRP A 479 6.97 2.15 9.97
C TRP A 479 5.61 1.68 10.53
N VAL A 480 5.34 0.37 10.48
CA VAL A 480 4.10 -0.20 11.03
C VAL A 480 4.08 -0.14 12.55
N ASP A 481 5.19 -0.45 13.24
CA ASP A 481 5.19 -0.45 14.69
C ASP A 481 5.33 0.94 15.30
N GLU A 482 6.22 1.79 14.81
CA GLU A 482 6.46 3.11 15.40
C GLU A 482 5.37 4.12 15.06
N PHE A 483 4.92 4.13 13.80
CA PHE A 483 4.01 5.15 13.27
C PHE A 483 2.60 4.62 13.01
N LYS A 484 2.35 3.32 13.20
CA LYS A 484 1.04 2.68 13.05
C LYS A 484 0.41 2.90 11.68
N VAL A 485 1.22 2.92 10.62
CA VAL A 485 0.72 3.06 9.24
C VAL A 485 -0.09 1.83 8.82
N ASP A 486 -0.99 2.04 7.85
CA ASP A 486 -2.00 1.05 7.43
C ASP A 486 -1.69 0.45 6.06
N GLY A 487 -0.63 0.91 5.40
CA GLY A 487 -0.16 0.30 4.16
C GLY A 487 1.07 0.92 3.53
N PHE A 488 1.49 0.33 2.42
CA PHE A 488 2.62 0.80 1.63
C PHE A 488 2.35 0.74 0.13
N ARG A 489 2.86 1.73 -0.61
CA ARG A 489 2.98 1.71 -2.06
C ARG A 489 4.45 1.58 -2.42
N PHE A 490 4.83 0.50 -3.09
CA PHE A 490 6.20 0.28 -3.55
C PHE A 490 6.44 0.96 -4.89
N ASP A 491 7.33 1.95 -4.89
CA ASP A 491 7.86 2.57 -6.10
C ASP A 491 8.68 1.57 -6.91
N MET A 492 8.48 1.55 -8.23
CA MET A 492 9.08 0.58 -9.16
C MET A 492 9.20 -0.83 -8.55
N MET A 493 8.10 -1.37 -8.02
CA MET A 493 8.07 -2.65 -7.31
C MET A 493 8.69 -3.79 -8.12
N GLY A 494 8.55 -3.77 -9.45
CA GLY A 494 9.17 -4.75 -10.36
C GLY A 494 10.70 -4.78 -10.37
N ASP A 495 11.40 -3.81 -9.77
CA ASP A 495 12.86 -3.85 -9.56
C ASP A 495 13.27 -4.73 -8.38
N LEU A 496 12.34 -5.12 -7.51
CA LEU A 496 12.56 -5.99 -6.36
C LEU A 496 12.22 -7.45 -6.69
N ASP A 497 12.81 -8.39 -5.95
CA ASP A 497 12.39 -9.79 -6.02
C ASP A 497 11.06 -10.03 -5.29
N ALA A 498 10.21 -10.90 -5.84
CA ALA A 498 8.89 -11.21 -5.28
C ALA A 498 8.96 -11.79 -3.86
N GLU A 499 10.03 -12.55 -3.54
CA GLU A 499 10.21 -13.13 -2.21
C GLU A 499 10.38 -12.04 -1.14
N THR A 500 11.23 -11.03 -1.37
CA THR A 500 11.39 -9.93 -0.42
C THR A 500 10.11 -9.14 -0.22
N VAL A 501 9.36 -8.83 -1.29
CA VAL A 501 8.10 -8.07 -1.19
C VAL A 501 7.03 -8.88 -0.45
N HIS A 502 6.95 -10.19 -0.68
CA HIS A 502 6.05 -11.06 0.08
C HIS A 502 6.43 -11.14 1.57
N MET A 503 7.73 -11.27 1.88
CA MET A 503 8.21 -11.23 3.26
C MET A 503 7.90 -9.89 3.94
N ALA A 504 7.98 -8.78 3.22
CA ALA A 504 7.61 -7.45 3.72
C ALA A 504 6.12 -7.40 4.08
N TYR A 505 5.26 -7.94 3.21
CA TYR A 505 3.83 -8.06 3.49
C TYR A 505 3.55 -8.89 4.74
N ASP A 506 4.12 -10.09 4.86
CA ASP A 506 3.94 -10.95 6.03
C ASP A 506 4.41 -10.27 7.32
N THR A 507 5.54 -9.55 7.25
CA THR A 507 6.10 -8.79 8.37
C THR A 507 5.14 -7.68 8.82
N ALA A 508 4.62 -6.90 7.86
CA ALA A 508 3.66 -5.84 8.15
C ALA A 508 2.33 -6.40 8.70
N LYS A 509 1.82 -7.48 8.09
CA LYS A 509 0.53 -8.10 8.45
C LYS A 509 0.56 -8.76 9.82
N ALA A 510 1.71 -9.26 10.25
CA ALA A 510 1.91 -9.76 11.61
C ALA A 510 1.76 -8.67 12.69
N LEU A 511 2.03 -7.41 12.34
CA LEU A 511 1.90 -6.25 13.24
C LEU A 511 0.52 -5.60 13.12
N ASN A 512 0.04 -5.38 11.89
CA ASN A 512 -1.28 -4.83 11.57
C ASN A 512 -2.05 -5.81 10.65
N PRO A 513 -3.02 -6.59 11.16
CA PRO A 513 -3.78 -7.55 10.35
C PRO A 513 -4.57 -6.94 9.18
N ASN A 514 -4.85 -5.64 9.23
CA ASN A 514 -5.62 -4.89 8.24
C ASN A 514 -4.73 -4.17 7.22
N ILE A 515 -3.41 -4.41 7.24
CA ILE A 515 -2.47 -3.74 6.34
C ILE A 515 -2.77 -4.06 4.86
N ILE A 516 -2.59 -3.08 3.98
CA ILE A 516 -2.58 -3.29 2.53
C ILE A 516 -1.27 -2.85 1.91
N MET A 517 -0.89 -3.52 0.83
CA MET A 517 0.26 -3.15 0.03
C MET A 517 -0.12 -3.12 -1.44
N LEU A 518 0.43 -2.14 -2.15
CA LEU A 518 0.34 -2.02 -3.59
C LEU A 518 1.70 -1.60 -4.15
N GLY A 519 1.86 -1.64 -5.47
CA GLY A 519 3.08 -1.14 -6.08
C GLY A 519 3.01 -1.04 -7.59
N GLU A 520 4.08 -0.46 -8.14
CA GLU A 520 4.29 -0.39 -9.57
C GLU A 520 4.88 -1.69 -10.11
N GLY A 521 4.00 -2.63 -10.46
CA GLY A 521 4.38 -3.92 -11.03
C GLY A 521 4.87 -3.85 -12.49
N TRP A 522 5.56 -2.79 -12.90
CA TRP A 522 6.15 -2.68 -14.23
C TRP A 522 7.22 -3.76 -14.43
N ILE A 523 7.33 -4.31 -15.65
CA ILE A 523 8.36 -5.31 -15.96
C ILE A 523 9.71 -4.59 -16.15
N SER A 524 10.44 -4.38 -15.04
CA SER A 524 11.66 -3.57 -15.00
C SER A 524 12.87 -4.25 -14.36
N TYR A 525 12.72 -5.48 -13.86
CA TYR A 525 13.76 -6.20 -13.10
C TYR A 525 15.12 -6.23 -13.79
N ALA A 526 16.13 -5.70 -13.11
CA ALA A 526 17.52 -5.77 -13.55
C ALA A 526 18.35 -6.83 -12.80
N GLY A 527 18.03 -7.09 -11.53
CA GLY A 527 18.69 -8.05 -10.63
C GLY A 527 20.23 -7.99 -10.62
N ASP A 528 20.88 -8.99 -10.03
CA ASP A 528 22.29 -9.25 -10.34
C ASP A 528 22.44 -9.78 -11.77
N ALA A 529 23.65 -9.68 -12.33
CA ALA A 529 23.95 -10.32 -13.60
C ALA A 529 23.65 -11.83 -13.56
N ASN A 530 22.92 -12.30 -14.58
CA ASN A 530 22.45 -13.69 -14.73
C ASN A 530 21.42 -14.14 -13.67
N ASP A 531 20.79 -13.20 -12.94
CA ASP A 531 19.63 -13.51 -12.12
C ASP A 531 18.37 -13.66 -12.98
N SER A 532 17.57 -14.70 -12.70
CA SER A 532 16.33 -15.03 -13.40
C SER A 532 15.17 -15.35 -12.45
N ARG A 533 15.30 -14.94 -11.18
CA ARG A 533 14.22 -15.09 -10.19
C ARG A 533 12.98 -14.29 -10.58
N GLN A 534 11.84 -14.67 -10.01
CA GLN A 534 10.57 -13.98 -10.16
C GLN A 534 10.65 -12.58 -9.54
N PRO A 535 10.53 -11.49 -10.33
CA PRO A 535 10.38 -10.15 -9.79
C PRO A 535 8.98 -9.91 -9.21
N ALA A 536 8.86 -8.90 -8.36
CA ALA A 536 7.58 -8.42 -7.82
C ALA A 536 6.84 -7.52 -8.83
N ASP A 537 6.60 -8.02 -10.04
CA ASP A 537 5.94 -7.29 -11.12
C ASP A 537 4.54 -7.86 -11.45
N GLN A 538 3.89 -7.37 -12.50
CA GLN A 538 2.57 -7.83 -12.94
C GLN A 538 2.54 -9.34 -13.30
N THR A 539 3.68 -9.98 -13.59
CA THR A 539 3.74 -11.43 -13.83
C THR A 539 3.64 -12.26 -12.54
N TRP A 540 3.82 -11.62 -11.38
CA TRP A 540 3.71 -12.23 -10.06
C TRP A 540 2.26 -12.33 -9.55
N MET A 541 1.34 -11.47 -10.01
CA MET A 541 -0.04 -11.37 -9.47
C MET A 541 -0.76 -12.73 -9.43
N SER A 542 -0.68 -13.53 -10.49
CA SER A 542 -1.25 -14.90 -10.52
C SER A 542 -0.62 -15.93 -9.56
N GLN A 543 0.31 -15.51 -8.71
CA GLN A 543 1.04 -16.34 -7.75
C GLN A 543 0.89 -15.80 -6.32
N THR A 544 0.12 -14.71 -6.11
CA THR A 544 -0.03 -14.08 -4.79
C THR A 544 -1.32 -13.29 -4.65
N ASP A 545 -1.90 -13.31 -3.44
CA ASP A 545 -2.99 -12.41 -3.04
C ASP A 545 -2.51 -11.38 -1.99
N SER A 546 -1.19 -11.11 -1.95
CA SER A 546 -0.58 -10.27 -0.90
C SER A 546 -0.53 -8.78 -1.27
N VAL A 547 0.06 -8.45 -2.43
CA VAL A 547 0.33 -7.08 -2.87
C VAL A 547 -0.31 -6.85 -4.23
N ALA A 548 -1.00 -5.72 -4.39
CA ALA A 548 -1.67 -5.35 -5.63
C ALA A 548 -0.76 -4.57 -6.60
N SER A 549 -1.07 -4.59 -7.90
CA SER A 549 -0.37 -3.81 -8.92
C SER A 549 -1.26 -2.77 -9.57
N PHE A 550 -0.70 -1.60 -9.90
CA PHE A 550 -1.34 -0.65 -10.81
C PHE A 550 -1.68 -1.30 -12.15
N SER A 551 -2.91 -1.04 -12.63
CA SER A 551 -3.36 -1.43 -13.97
C SER A 551 -3.16 -0.29 -14.96
N ASP A 552 -2.09 -0.39 -15.75
CA ASP A 552 -1.87 0.48 -16.91
C ASP A 552 -2.86 0.20 -18.05
N ASP A 553 -3.43 -1.01 -18.14
CA ASP A 553 -4.38 -1.37 -19.20
C ASP A 553 -5.67 -0.54 -19.11
N ILE A 554 -6.32 -0.47 -17.93
CA ILE A 554 -7.52 0.37 -17.76
C ILE A 554 -7.21 1.85 -17.97
N ARG A 555 -6.06 2.34 -17.48
CA ARG A 555 -5.59 3.71 -17.70
C ARG A 555 -5.50 4.02 -19.20
N ASN A 556 -4.79 3.16 -19.93
CA ASN A 556 -4.54 3.32 -21.36
C ASN A 556 -5.83 3.24 -22.18
N LEU A 557 -6.72 2.30 -21.87
CA LEU A 557 -8.00 2.13 -22.54
C LEU A 557 -8.92 3.33 -22.34
N LEU A 558 -8.94 3.92 -21.14
CA LEU A 558 -9.83 5.03 -20.82
C LEU A 558 -9.31 6.36 -21.34
N LYS A 559 -8.04 6.70 -21.06
CA LYS A 559 -7.54 8.07 -21.29
C LYS A 559 -6.16 8.17 -21.93
N SER A 560 -5.56 7.06 -22.38
CA SER A 560 -4.16 6.91 -22.81
C SER A 560 -3.12 6.79 -21.68
N GLY A 561 -1.84 6.79 -22.01
CA GLY A 561 -0.73 6.64 -21.08
C GLY A 561 0.53 6.24 -21.85
N TYR A 562 1.63 6.01 -21.15
CA TYR A 562 2.87 5.57 -21.80
C TYR A 562 2.65 4.29 -22.65
N PRO A 563 3.21 4.20 -23.88
CA PRO A 563 4.09 5.16 -24.55
C PRO A 563 3.36 6.17 -25.47
N SER A 564 2.03 6.26 -25.40
CA SER A 564 1.19 7.04 -26.35
C SER A 564 0.27 8.03 -25.64
N GLU A 565 0.80 8.79 -24.69
CA GLU A 565 0.02 9.76 -23.92
C GLU A 565 -0.55 10.88 -24.81
N GLY A 566 -1.85 11.13 -24.70
CA GLY A 566 -2.61 12.05 -25.54
C GLY A 566 -3.27 11.40 -26.76
N ALA A 567 -3.09 10.09 -26.98
CA ALA A 567 -3.86 9.37 -27.98
C ALA A 567 -5.34 9.30 -27.58
N ALA A 568 -6.24 9.43 -28.56
CA ALA A 568 -7.67 9.27 -28.31
C ALA A 568 -7.98 7.87 -27.74
N ALA A 569 -8.74 7.84 -26.66
CA ALA A 569 -9.11 6.68 -25.86
C ALA A 569 -10.61 6.74 -25.50
N PHE A 570 -11.13 5.79 -24.72
CA PHE A 570 -12.57 5.62 -24.54
C PHE A 570 -13.28 6.92 -24.09
N ILE A 571 -12.78 7.60 -23.05
CA ILE A 571 -13.40 8.84 -22.57
C ILE A 571 -12.99 10.08 -23.38
N THR A 572 -12.05 9.94 -24.32
CA THR A 572 -11.51 11.03 -25.15
C THR A 572 -11.80 10.86 -26.65
N GLY A 573 -12.80 10.05 -27.00
CA GLY A 573 -13.34 9.94 -28.36
C GLY A 573 -12.66 8.90 -29.26
N GLY A 574 -11.77 8.07 -28.72
CA GLY A 574 -11.21 6.91 -29.40
C GLY A 574 -11.95 5.63 -28.99
N ALA A 575 -12.78 5.10 -29.89
CA ALA A 575 -13.52 3.86 -29.66
C ALA A 575 -12.59 2.71 -29.23
N LYS A 576 -13.05 1.87 -28.30
CA LYS A 576 -12.29 0.73 -27.76
C LYS A 576 -13.09 -0.55 -27.86
N ASP A 577 -12.37 -1.67 -27.95
CA ASP A 577 -12.96 -3.00 -27.87
C ASP A 577 -13.72 -3.16 -26.53
N LEU A 578 -15.03 -3.35 -26.62
CA LEU A 578 -15.89 -3.33 -25.43
C LEU A 578 -15.67 -4.53 -24.53
N GLN A 579 -15.26 -5.69 -25.08
CA GLN A 579 -14.98 -6.86 -24.28
C GLN A 579 -13.71 -6.67 -23.43
N THR A 580 -12.68 -6.08 -24.02
CA THR A 580 -11.42 -5.74 -23.33
C THR A 580 -11.66 -4.70 -22.24
N LEU A 581 -12.43 -3.65 -22.54
CA LEU A 581 -12.83 -2.65 -21.55
C LEU A 581 -13.68 -3.26 -20.42
N PHE A 582 -14.64 -4.11 -20.75
CA PHE A 582 -15.47 -4.79 -19.75
C PHE A 582 -14.65 -5.71 -18.85
N ASN A 583 -13.67 -6.43 -19.40
CA ASN A 583 -12.76 -7.25 -18.60
C ASN A 583 -11.94 -6.40 -17.62
N ASN A 584 -11.46 -5.22 -18.05
CA ASN A 584 -10.80 -4.28 -17.14
C ASN A 584 -11.72 -3.78 -16.02
N ILE A 585 -12.99 -3.48 -16.31
CA ILE A 585 -14.01 -3.12 -15.29
C ILE A 585 -14.21 -4.25 -14.28
N LYS A 586 -14.07 -5.50 -14.69
CA LYS A 586 -14.09 -6.68 -13.82
C LYS A 586 -12.77 -6.96 -13.08
N ALA A 587 -11.79 -6.05 -13.13
CA ALA A 587 -10.43 -6.29 -12.63
C ALA A 587 -9.73 -7.50 -13.29
N GLN A 588 -9.92 -7.66 -14.60
CA GLN A 588 -9.29 -8.69 -15.42
C GLN A 588 -8.55 -8.04 -16.59
N PRO A 589 -7.45 -7.30 -16.32
CA PRO A 589 -6.69 -6.63 -17.36
C PRO A 589 -6.12 -7.62 -18.38
N SER A 590 -5.85 -7.15 -19.59
CA SER A 590 -5.45 -8.02 -20.71
C SER A 590 -3.95 -8.23 -20.82
N ASN A 591 -3.14 -7.41 -20.14
CA ASN A 591 -1.69 -7.43 -20.19
C ASN A 591 -1.03 -8.24 -19.07
N PHE A 592 -1.78 -8.64 -18.03
CA PHE A 592 -1.33 -9.58 -17.01
C PHE A 592 -2.48 -10.45 -16.49
N THR A 593 -2.14 -11.53 -15.78
CA THR A 593 -3.16 -12.41 -15.18
C THR A 593 -3.39 -12.02 -13.73
N ALA A 594 -4.60 -11.53 -13.44
CA ALA A 594 -5.14 -11.38 -12.10
C ALA A 594 -6.18 -12.48 -11.87
N ASP A 595 -5.94 -13.37 -10.91
CA ASP A 595 -6.89 -14.39 -10.47
C ASP A 595 -7.73 -13.96 -9.26
N ASP A 596 -7.40 -12.83 -8.65
CA ASP A 596 -8.22 -12.14 -7.66
C ASP A 596 -8.42 -10.64 -8.02
N PRO A 597 -9.64 -10.08 -7.88
CA PRO A 597 -9.88 -8.67 -8.19
C PRO A 597 -9.02 -7.72 -7.33
N GLY A 598 -8.66 -8.12 -6.11
CA GLY A 598 -7.83 -7.33 -5.20
C GLY A 598 -6.38 -7.17 -5.67
N ASP A 599 -5.92 -7.92 -6.66
CA ASP A 599 -4.59 -7.74 -7.27
C ASP A 599 -4.49 -6.48 -8.12
N VAL A 600 -5.63 -5.85 -8.44
CA VAL A 600 -5.72 -4.78 -9.43
C VAL A 600 -6.02 -3.45 -8.75
N ILE A 601 -5.06 -2.52 -8.82
CA ILE A 601 -5.30 -1.11 -8.51
C ILE A 601 -5.82 -0.41 -9.77
N GLN A 602 -7.09 -0.04 -9.74
CA GLN A 602 -7.79 0.66 -10.80
C GLN A 602 -7.52 2.16 -10.72
N TYR A 603 -6.89 2.71 -11.75
CA TYR A 603 -6.56 4.14 -11.78
C TYR A 603 -6.58 4.72 -13.18
N ILE A 604 -6.74 6.04 -13.26
CA ILE A 604 -6.62 6.82 -14.50
C ILE A 604 -5.77 8.08 -14.33
N ALA A 605 -5.28 8.42 -13.14
CA ALA A 605 -4.27 9.44 -12.94
C ALA A 605 -3.54 9.17 -11.63
N ALA A 606 -2.27 9.59 -11.59
CA ALA A 606 -1.38 9.59 -10.43
C ALA A 606 -0.62 10.92 -10.42
N HIS A 607 0.31 11.08 -9.48
CA HIS A 607 1.24 12.20 -9.45
C HIS A 607 2.08 12.29 -10.75
N ASP A 608 2.47 11.13 -11.30
CA ASP A 608 3.16 10.97 -12.57
C ASP A 608 2.29 11.27 -13.80
N ASN A 609 2.96 11.69 -14.88
CA ASN A 609 2.34 12.00 -16.17
C ASN A 609 1.38 13.20 -16.10
N LEU A 610 0.64 13.45 -17.19
CA LEU A 610 -0.38 14.49 -17.18
C LEU A 610 -1.53 14.13 -16.23
N THR A 611 -2.05 15.15 -15.55
CA THR A 611 -3.29 15.05 -14.76
C THR A 611 -4.45 14.57 -15.64
N LEU A 612 -5.52 14.03 -15.02
CA LEU A 612 -6.69 13.59 -15.78
C LEU A 612 -7.32 14.73 -16.60
N HIS A 613 -7.38 15.94 -16.05
CA HIS A 613 -7.87 17.12 -16.75
C HIS A 613 -7.01 17.42 -18.00
N ASP A 614 -5.69 17.49 -17.81
CA ASP A 614 -4.76 17.93 -18.85
C ASP A 614 -4.63 16.90 -19.98
N VAL A 615 -4.61 15.60 -19.65
CA VAL A 615 -4.56 14.54 -20.66
C VAL A 615 -5.86 14.46 -21.46
N ILE A 616 -7.02 14.76 -20.86
CA ILE A 616 -8.28 14.87 -21.60
C ILE A 616 -8.20 16.05 -22.57
N ALA A 617 -7.78 17.23 -22.10
CA ALA A 617 -7.63 18.43 -22.94
C ALA A 617 -6.67 18.17 -24.12
N LYS A 618 -5.52 17.53 -23.86
CA LYS A 618 -4.55 17.09 -24.88
C LYS A 618 -5.18 16.14 -25.89
N SER A 619 -5.87 15.11 -25.41
CA SER A 619 -6.40 14.04 -26.27
C SER A 619 -7.51 14.52 -27.19
N ILE A 620 -8.41 15.37 -26.68
CA ILE A 620 -9.52 15.91 -27.46
C ILE A 620 -9.14 17.19 -28.24
N GLN A 621 -7.93 17.71 -27.99
CA GLN A 621 -7.37 18.90 -28.65
C GLN A 621 -8.30 20.11 -28.52
N LYS A 622 -8.68 20.43 -27.28
CA LYS A 622 -9.52 21.58 -26.93
C LYS A 622 -8.95 22.38 -25.78
N ASP A 623 -8.74 23.67 -26.03
CA ASP A 623 -8.19 24.63 -25.07
C ASP A 623 -9.15 24.86 -23.88
N PRO A 624 -8.74 24.58 -22.62
CA PRO A 624 -9.60 24.74 -21.44
C PRO A 624 -9.89 26.21 -21.08
N THR A 625 -9.19 27.19 -21.66
CA THR A 625 -9.52 28.62 -21.44
C THR A 625 -10.87 29.01 -22.05
N VAL A 626 -11.40 28.20 -22.96
CA VAL A 626 -12.75 28.34 -23.51
C VAL A 626 -13.73 27.59 -22.61
N ALA A 627 -14.66 28.31 -21.97
CA ALA A 627 -15.60 27.75 -20.98
C ALA A 627 -16.38 26.51 -21.47
N GLU A 628 -16.75 26.47 -22.75
CA GLU A 628 -17.47 25.34 -23.35
C GLU A 628 -16.59 24.07 -23.40
N ASN A 629 -15.29 24.25 -23.64
CA ASN A 629 -14.31 23.17 -23.67
C ASN A 629 -14.02 22.67 -22.25
N GLU A 630 -13.86 23.58 -21.28
CA GLU A 630 -13.72 23.24 -19.86
C GLU A 630 -14.89 22.37 -19.39
N ALA A 631 -16.12 22.79 -19.69
CA ALA A 631 -17.32 22.01 -19.35
C ALA A 631 -17.31 20.61 -20.01
N GLU A 632 -16.80 20.47 -21.23
CA GLU A 632 -16.64 19.17 -21.89
C GLU A 632 -15.56 18.31 -21.21
N ILE A 633 -14.41 18.89 -20.87
CA ILE A 633 -13.32 18.21 -20.16
C ILE A 633 -13.82 17.68 -18.82
N GLN A 634 -14.55 18.50 -18.06
CA GLN A 634 -15.14 18.14 -16.77
C GLN A 634 -16.22 17.05 -16.88
N ARG A 635 -16.99 17.01 -17.98
CA ARG A 635 -17.91 15.88 -18.24
C ARG A 635 -17.14 14.58 -18.49
N ARG A 636 -16.10 14.61 -19.34
CA ARG A 636 -15.26 13.42 -19.62
C ARG A 636 -14.53 12.94 -18.38
N LEU A 637 -14.06 13.86 -17.54
CA LEU A 637 -13.45 13.57 -16.24
C LEU A 637 -14.43 12.80 -15.34
N ARG A 638 -15.67 13.26 -15.22
CA ARG A 638 -16.73 12.56 -14.46
C ARG A 638 -17.00 11.15 -15.00
N LEU A 639 -16.97 10.94 -16.32
CA LEU A 639 -17.09 9.60 -16.91
C LEU A 639 -15.93 8.70 -16.48
N GLY A 640 -14.69 9.20 -16.52
CA GLY A 640 -13.51 8.46 -16.07
C GLY A 640 -13.61 8.07 -14.60
N ASN A 641 -13.91 9.04 -13.72
CA ASN A 641 -14.06 8.81 -12.29
C ASN A 641 -15.17 7.80 -11.99
N LEU A 642 -16.30 7.88 -12.71
CA LEU A 642 -17.40 6.93 -12.58
C LEU A 642 -16.97 5.51 -12.94
N ILE A 643 -16.26 5.32 -14.05
CA ILE A 643 -15.78 3.99 -14.46
C ILE A 643 -14.85 3.40 -13.40
N VAL A 644 -13.87 4.16 -12.89
CA VAL A 644 -12.96 3.68 -11.85
C VAL A 644 -13.71 3.32 -10.57
N LEU A 645 -14.58 4.19 -10.07
CA LEU A 645 -15.29 3.99 -8.80
C LEU A 645 -16.38 2.91 -8.86
N THR A 646 -16.78 2.49 -10.06
CA THR A 646 -17.73 1.38 -10.28
C THR A 646 -17.08 0.10 -10.82
N SER A 647 -15.76 0.11 -11.04
CA SER A 647 -15.00 -1.10 -11.40
C SER A 647 -14.70 -1.95 -10.16
N GLN A 648 -14.55 -3.26 -10.36
CA GLN A 648 -14.04 -4.19 -9.34
C GLN A 648 -12.54 -3.93 -9.08
N GLY A 649 -11.99 -4.56 -8.04
CA GLY A 649 -10.63 -4.31 -7.57
C GLY A 649 -10.55 -3.08 -6.68
N THR A 650 -9.36 -2.54 -6.45
CA THR A 650 -9.14 -1.42 -5.53
C THR A 650 -9.15 -0.09 -6.28
N ALA A 651 -9.91 0.89 -5.82
CA ALA A 651 -10.01 2.19 -6.49
C ALA A 651 -8.89 3.14 -6.03
N PHE A 652 -8.27 3.83 -6.99
CA PHE A 652 -7.23 4.83 -6.74
C PHE A 652 -7.55 6.17 -7.39
N ILE A 653 -7.36 7.25 -6.63
CA ILE A 653 -7.63 8.63 -7.03
C ILE A 653 -6.39 9.48 -6.75
N HIS A 654 -5.88 10.15 -7.77
CA HIS A 654 -4.85 11.17 -7.58
C HIS A 654 -5.42 12.44 -6.94
N SER A 655 -4.70 13.06 -6.02
CA SER A 655 -5.13 14.31 -5.37
C SER A 655 -5.42 15.40 -6.40
N GLY A 656 -6.69 15.82 -6.41
CA GLY A 656 -7.24 16.82 -7.32
C GLY A 656 -7.86 16.26 -8.60
N GLN A 657 -7.80 14.95 -8.83
CA GLN A 657 -8.57 14.29 -9.90
C GLN A 657 -10.08 14.50 -9.73
N GLU A 658 -10.56 14.64 -8.49
CA GLU A 658 -11.97 14.85 -8.17
C GLU A 658 -12.51 16.19 -8.69
N TYR A 659 -11.69 17.25 -8.72
CA TYR A 659 -12.12 18.59 -9.17
C TYR A 659 -11.54 19.00 -10.55
N GLY A 660 -10.62 18.21 -11.10
CA GLY A 660 -9.91 18.53 -12.33
C GLY A 660 -8.70 19.43 -12.12
N ARG A 661 -7.77 18.99 -11.26
CA ARG A 661 -6.43 19.59 -11.10
C ARG A 661 -5.71 19.68 -12.43
N THR A 662 -5.02 20.80 -12.65
CA THR A 662 -4.19 21.05 -13.83
C THR A 662 -2.77 21.41 -13.40
N LYS A 663 -1.79 21.05 -14.24
CA LYS A 663 -0.37 21.45 -14.13
C LYS A 663 0.03 22.34 -15.31
N GLN A 664 -0.89 23.19 -15.77
CA GLN A 664 -0.63 24.17 -16.83
C GLN A 664 0.43 25.20 -16.41
N PHE A 665 1.35 25.54 -17.31
CA PHE A 665 2.42 26.50 -17.06
C PHE A 665 1.95 27.92 -17.38
N LEU A 666 1.42 28.64 -16.38
CA LEU A 666 0.73 29.93 -16.56
C LEU A 666 1.66 31.15 -16.43
N ASP A 667 2.92 31.02 -16.81
CA ASP A 667 3.83 32.16 -16.90
C ASP A 667 3.47 33.07 -18.09
N GLU A 668 3.45 34.38 -17.87
CA GLU A 668 3.09 35.36 -18.91
C GLU A 668 4.03 35.34 -20.13
N ASP A 669 5.30 35.01 -19.96
CA ASP A 669 6.26 34.88 -21.06
C ASP A 669 5.99 33.63 -21.93
N TYR A 670 5.14 32.72 -21.43
CA TYR A 670 4.80 31.42 -22.03
C TYR A 670 3.36 31.34 -22.50
N LYS A 671 2.62 32.46 -22.51
CA LYS A 671 1.26 32.55 -23.03
C LYS A 671 1.10 32.04 -24.47
N THR A 672 2.19 32.08 -25.24
CA THR A 672 2.30 31.51 -26.60
C THR A 672 3.59 30.69 -26.72
N PRO A 673 3.73 29.81 -27.74
CA PRO A 673 4.94 29.01 -27.88
C PRO A 673 6.24 29.83 -27.91
N VAL A 674 7.23 29.36 -27.18
CA VAL A 674 8.57 29.94 -27.08
C VAL A 674 9.58 29.18 -27.96
N SER A 675 10.81 29.69 -28.06
CA SER A 675 11.89 29.01 -28.75
C SER A 675 12.31 27.73 -28.02
N ALA A 676 12.88 26.76 -28.75
CA ALA A 676 13.20 25.43 -28.21
C ALA A 676 14.11 25.44 -26.97
N ASP A 677 15.01 26.42 -26.86
CA ASP A 677 15.91 26.62 -25.71
C ASP A 677 15.20 27.16 -24.46
N LYS A 678 13.95 27.59 -24.59
CA LYS A 678 13.13 28.13 -23.50
C LYS A 678 11.98 27.22 -23.13
N VAL A 679 11.70 26.14 -23.87
CA VAL A 679 10.58 25.23 -23.56
C VAL A 679 10.71 24.74 -22.12
N PRO A 680 9.67 24.85 -21.27
CA PRO A 680 9.73 24.38 -19.89
C PRO A 680 10.12 22.90 -19.86
N ALA A 681 10.98 22.52 -18.93
CA ALA A 681 11.38 21.13 -18.76
C ALA A 681 10.14 20.26 -18.52
N LYS A 682 10.15 19.03 -19.03
CA LYS A 682 9.08 18.04 -18.81
C LYS A 682 7.67 18.53 -19.18
N SER A 683 7.59 19.36 -20.23
CA SER A 683 6.33 19.90 -20.70
C SER A 683 5.92 19.32 -22.06
N ASP A 684 4.61 19.23 -22.24
CA ASP A 684 3.97 19.01 -23.53
C ASP A 684 3.38 20.32 -24.06
N LEU A 685 3.56 20.57 -25.35
CA LEU A 685 2.88 21.66 -26.06
C LEU A 685 1.55 21.14 -26.60
N LEU A 686 0.44 21.63 -26.07
CA LEU A 686 -0.91 21.26 -26.48
C LEU A 686 -1.46 22.20 -27.56
N THR A 687 -2.25 21.62 -28.47
CA THR A 687 -2.85 22.32 -29.61
C THR A 687 -4.32 21.96 -29.77
N ASN A 688 -5.09 22.89 -30.32
CA ASN A 688 -6.44 22.65 -30.81
C ASN A 688 -6.42 21.74 -32.04
N ALA A 689 -7.60 21.21 -32.40
CA ALA A 689 -7.76 20.31 -33.55
C ALA A 689 -7.32 20.90 -34.91
N ASP A 690 -7.25 22.22 -35.04
CA ASP A 690 -6.74 22.92 -36.23
C ASP A 690 -5.22 23.15 -36.21
N GLY A 691 -4.54 22.67 -35.17
CA GLY A 691 -3.10 22.83 -34.93
C GLY A 691 -2.71 24.15 -34.29
N THR A 692 -3.65 25.02 -33.92
CA THR A 692 -3.33 26.24 -33.17
C THR A 692 -2.95 25.89 -31.72
N PRO A 693 -1.87 26.45 -31.15
CA PRO A 693 -1.54 26.25 -29.74
C PRO A 693 -2.67 26.73 -28.82
N PHE A 694 -2.83 26.07 -27.67
CA PHE A 694 -3.66 26.62 -26.60
C PHE A 694 -3.08 27.96 -26.09
N GLU A 695 -3.91 28.77 -25.42
CA GLU A 695 -3.44 29.86 -24.57
C GLU A 695 -2.70 29.25 -23.35
N TYR A 696 -1.45 29.65 -23.12
CA TYR A 696 -0.49 28.96 -22.24
C TYR A 696 -0.35 27.47 -22.62
N PRO A 697 0.27 27.15 -23.77
CA PRO A 697 0.19 25.83 -24.37
C PRO A 697 1.04 24.75 -23.69
N TYR A 698 1.86 25.10 -22.71
CA TYR A 698 2.76 24.17 -22.04
C TYR A 698 2.10 23.60 -20.77
N PHE A 699 2.01 22.27 -20.71
CA PHE A 699 1.48 21.53 -19.56
C PHE A 699 2.56 20.58 -19.05
N ILE A 700 2.78 20.55 -17.74
CA ILE A 700 3.86 19.76 -17.15
C ILE A 700 3.37 18.32 -16.95
N SER A 701 4.02 17.37 -17.63
CA SER A 701 3.72 15.94 -17.54
C SER A 701 4.59 15.22 -16.51
N ASP A 702 5.66 15.83 -16.03
CA ASP A 702 6.49 15.28 -14.96
C ASP A 702 6.97 16.43 -14.07
N SER A 703 6.32 16.57 -12.91
CA SER A 703 6.43 17.76 -12.06
C SER A 703 7.24 17.55 -10.79
N TYR A 704 8.09 16.51 -10.77
CA TYR A 704 8.95 16.16 -9.64
C TYR A 704 9.84 17.30 -9.15
N ASP A 705 10.27 18.19 -10.07
CA ASP A 705 11.12 19.34 -9.82
C ASP A 705 10.42 20.64 -10.27
N SER A 706 9.12 20.74 -9.98
CA SER A 706 8.31 21.92 -10.30
C SER A 706 7.90 22.70 -9.06
N THR A 707 7.80 24.01 -9.22
CA THR A 707 7.39 24.96 -8.17
C THR A 707 5.97 24.75 -7.62
N ASP A 708 5.66 25.41 -6.49
CA ASP A 708 4.33 25.37 -5.86
C ASP A 708 3.25 25.91 -6.81
N ALA A 709 3.57 26.86 -7.68
CA ALA A 709 2.64 27.40 -8.69
C ALA A 709 2.10 26.34 -9.68
N ILE A 710 2.82 25.23 -9.85
CA ILE A 710 2.41 24.08 -10.68
C ILE A 710 1.86 22.95 -9.81
N ASN A 711 2.49 22.70 -8.65
CA ASN A 711 2.21 21.54 -7.82
C ASN A 711 1.12 21.75 -6.76
N HIS A 712 0.67 22.96 -6.45
CA HIS A 712 -0.34 23.14 -5.40
C HIS A 712 -1.68 22.43 -5.72
N PHE A 713 -2.37 22.00 -4.66
CA PHE A 713 -3.79 21.68 -4.70
C PHE A 713 -4.57 23.02 -4.74
N ASP A 714 -5.45 23.20 -5.72
CA ASP A 714 -6.21 24.45 -5.89
C ASP A 714 -7.50 24.40 -5.06
N TRP A 715 -7.46 25.00 -3.87
CA TRP A 715 -8.56 24.93 -2.92
C TRP A 715 -9.80 25.69 -3.39
N ALA A 716 -9.61 26.77 -4.14
CA ALA A 716 -10.72 27.53 -4.68
C ALA A 716 -11.48 26.70 -5.74
N LYS A 717 -10.77 26.05 -6.67
CA LYS A 717 -11.42 25.13 -7.64
C LYS A 717 -12.09 23.95 -6.98
N ALA A 718 -11.54 23.43 -5.89
CA ALA A 718 -12.10 22.29 -5.18
C ALA A 718 -13.36 22.64 -4.35
N THR A 719 -13.50 23.87 -3.87
CA THR A 719 -14.51 24.22 -2.83
C THR A 719 -15.38 25.44 -3.13
N ASP A 720 -14.97 26.39 -3.97
CA ASP A 720 -15.74 27.59 -4.29
C ASP A 720 -16.69 27.36 -5.48
N SER A 721 -17.92 26.99 -5.17
CA SER A 721 -18.94 26.72 -6.19
C SER A 721 -19.46 27.96 -6.94
N GLU A 722 -19.24 29.16 -6.41
CA GLU A 722 -19.62 30.40 -7.10
C GLU A 722 -18.60 30.76 -8.17
N ALA A 723 -17.31 30.60 -7.86
CA ALA A 723 -16.22 30.90 -8.79
C ALA A 723 -15.95 29.76 -9.79
N TYR A 724 -16.02 28.50 -9.34
CA TYR A 724 -15.67 27.32 -10.12
C TYR A 724 -16.77 26.24 -10.13
N PRO A 725 -17.95 26.54 -10.71
CA PRO A 725 -19.11 25.64 -10.67
C PRO A 725 -18.89 24.29 -11.36
N GLU A 726 -18.09 24.22 -12.44
CA GLU A 726 -17.82 22.95 -13.11
C GLU A 726 -16.86 22.06 -12.29
N ASN A 727 -15.80 22.63 -11.72
CA ASN A 727 -14.84 21.90 -10.88
C ASN A 727 -15.49 21.38 -9.59
N THR A 728 -16.25 22.23 -8.89
CA THR A 728 -16.98 21.82 -7.68
C THR A 728 -18.10 20.83 -7.97
N GLN A 729 -18.74 20.90 -9.13
CA GLN A 729 -19.66 19.85 -9.59
C GLN A 729 -18.94 18.51 -9.77
N SER A 730 -17.78 18.48 -10.42
CA SER A 730 -16.97 17.26 -10.55
C SER A 730 -16.53 16.71 -9.18
N GLN A 731 -16.14 17.59 -8.26
CA GLN A 731 -15.76 17.20 -6.90
C GLN A 731 -16.93 16.56 -6.16
N THR A 732 -18.10 17.19 -6.19
CA THR A 732 -19.32 16.67 -5.56
C THR A 732 -19.80 15.39 -6.23
N TYR A 733 -19.65 15.28 -7.56
CA TYR A 733 -19.96 14.07 -8.30
C TYR A 733 -19.07 12.91 -7.85
N THR A 734 -17.77 13.15 -7.72
CA THR A 734 -16.78 12.15 -7.27
C THR A 734 -17.06 11.70 -5.83
N LYS A 735 -17.38 12.64 -4.92
CA LYS A 735 -17.87 12.33 -3.56
C LYS A 735 -19.11 11.42 -3.59
N GLY A 736 -20.07 11.74 -4.46
CA GLY A 736 -21.26 10.92 -4.67
C GLY A 736 -20.96 9.49 -5.15
N LEU A 737 -19.98 9.33 -6.05
CA LEU A 737 -19.53 8.04 -6.54
C LEU A 737 -18.84 7.21 -5.46
N ILE A 738 -18.01 7.84 -4.62
CA ILE A 738 -17.39 7.20 -3.45
C ILE A 738 -18.49 6.68 -2.51
N ALA A 739 -19.50 7.52 -2.21
CA ALA A 739 -20.63 7.12 -1.37
C ALA A 739 -21.42 5.94 -1.97
N ILE A 740 -21.62 5.91 -3.30
CA ILE A 740 -22.23 4.75 -3.99
C ILE A 740 -21.37 3.51 -3.78
N ARG A 741 -20.06 3.59 -4.06
CA ARG A 741 -19.13 2.46 -3.94
C ARG A 741 -19.13 1.88 -2.52
N ARG A 742 -19.10 2.72 -1.49
CA ARG A 742 -19.11 2.27 -0.09
C ARG A 742 -20.46 1.75 0.39
N SER A 743 -21.56 2.08 -0.30
CA SER A 743 -22.90 1.66 0.11
C SER A 743 -23.25 0.21 -0.21
N THR A 744 -22.43 -0.47 -1.03
CA THR A 744 -22.74 -1.80 -1.57
C THR A 744 -21.46 -2.53 -1.96
N ASP A 745 -21.44 -3.85 -1.78
CA ASP A 745 -20.34 -4.71 -2.22
C ASP A 745 -20.42 -5.08 -3.71
N ALA A 746 -21.46 -4.62 -4.43
CA ALA A 746 -21.62 -4.89 -5.85
C ALA A 746 -20.42 -4.40 -6.71
N PHE A 747 -19.63 -3.46 -6.18
CA PHE A 747 -18.44 -2.89 -6.83
C PHE A 747 -17.12 -3.33 -6.17
N THR A 748 -17.18 -4.19 -5.15
CA THR A 748 -16.04 -4.67 -4.35
C THR A 748 -16.15 -6.17 -4.06
N LEU A 749 -16.63 -6.95 -5.05
CA LEU A 749 -16.74 -8.40 -4.93
C LEU A 749 -15.37 -9.03 -4.69
N LYS A 750 -15.35 -10.08 -3.87
CA LYS A 750 -14.11 -10.54 -3.22
C LYS A 750 -13.32 -11.57 -4.00
N THR A 751 -13.93 -12.24 -4.98
CA THR A 751 -13.21 -13.23 -5.81
C THR A 751 -13.57 -13.09 -7.27
N LYS A 752 -12.68 -13.57 -8.13
CA LYS A 752 -12.90 -13.62 -9.57
C LYS A 752 -14.15 -14.41 -9.95
N GLU A 753 -14.46 -15.51 -9.27
CA GLU A 753 -15.67 -16.31 -9.51
C GLU A 753 -16.94 -15.53 -9.18
N GLU A 754 -16.92 -14.73 -8.12
CA GLU A 754 -18.06 -13.87 -7.78
C GLU A 754 -18.25 -12.78 -8.84
N VAL A 755 -17.16 -12.15 -9.26
CA VAL A 755 -17.16 -11.15 -10.33
C VAL A 755 -17.71 -11.75 -11.64
N ASP A 756 -17.20 -12.89 -12.08
CA ASP A 756 -17.62 -13.53 -13.33
C ASP A 756 -19.10 -13.98 -13.31
N ARG A 757 -19.62 -14.31 -12.13
CA ARG A 757 -21.02 -14.71 -11.93
C ARG A 757 -21.98 -13.53 -11.84
N ASN A 758 -21.58 -12.46 -11.14
CA ASN A 758 -22.47 -11.38 -10.75
C ASN A 758 -22.36 -10.14 -11.65
N VAL A 759 -21.27 -10.00 -12.42
CA VAL A 759 -21.04 -8.87 -13.32
C VAL A 759 -21.23 -9.29 -14.78
N SER A 760 -22.19 -8.68 -15.48
CA SER A 760 -22.55 -9.07 -16.85
C SER A 760 -22.64 -7.86 -17.80
N LEU A 761 -22.18 -8.04 -19.04
CA LEU A 761 -22.23 -7.01 -20.06
C LEU A 761 -23.65 -6.88 -20.65
N ILE A 762 -24.17 -5.66 -20.70
CA ILE A 762 -25.46 -5.32 -21.32
C ILE A 762 -25.26 -4.92 -22.79
N THR A 763 -24.26 -4.10 -23.08
CA THR A 763 -23.90 -3.68 -24.44
C THR A 763 -23.09 -4.77 -25.16
N ILE A 764 -23.76 -5.85 -25.57
CA ILE A 764 -23.13 -6.97 -26.27
C ILE A 764 -22.58 -6.49 -27.64
N PRO A 765 -21.29 -6.71 -27.94
CA PRO A 765 -20.68 -6.30 -29.20
C PRO A 765 -21.41 -6.82 -30.44
N ASN A 766 -21.64 -5.95 -31.43
CA ASN A 766 -22.34 -6.22 -32.69
C ASN A 766 -23.85 -6.53 -32.58
N GLU A 767 -24.46 -6.26 -31.43
CA GLU A 767 -25.91 -6.38 -31.22
C GLU A 767 -26.55 -5.02 -30.93
N ASN A 768 -27.83 -4.87 -31.29
CA ASN A 768 -28.66 -3.71 -30.91
C ASN A 768 -28.06 -2.31 -31.24
N GLY A 769 -27.19 -2.21 -32.24
CA GLY A 769 -26.55 -0.95 -32.64
C GLY A 769 -25.27 -0.61 -31.86
N VAL A 770 -24.72 -1.57 -31.11
CA VAL A 770 -23.42 -1.49 -30.43
C VAL A 770 -22.32 -2.06 -31.34
N GLY A 771 -21.24 -1.31 -31.54
CA GLY A 771 -20.07 -1.77 -32.30
C GLY A 771 -19.21 -2.80 -31.55
N GLN A 772 -18.26 -3.44 -32.25
CA GLN A 772 -17.19 -4.19 -31.59
C GLN A 772 -16.27 -3.26 -30.78
N GLU A 773 -15.85 -2.18 -31.44
CA GLU A 773 -15.25 -1.02 -30.82
C GLU A 773 -16.29 0.09 -30.77
N ASP A 774 -16.50 0.70 -29.61
CA ASP A 774 -17.48 1.77 -29.44
C ASP A 774 -17.04 2.76 -28.34
N LEU A 775 -17.82 3.83 -28.19
CA LEU A 775 -17.72 4.86 -27.14
C LEU A 775 -18.86 4.75 -26.12
N ILE A 776 -19.61 3.64 -26.15
CA ILE A 776 -20.62 3.32 -25.16
C ILE A 776 -20.32 1.99 -24.50
N ILE A 777 -20.64 1.88 -23.22
CA ILE A 777 -20.64 0.59 -22.52
C ILE A 777 -21.73 0.60 -21.46
N ALA A 778 -22.39 -0.54 -21.27
CA ALA A 778 -23.26 -0.75 -20.12
C ALA A 778 -23.11 -2.16 -19.56
N TYR A 779 -23.16 -2.27 -18.25
CA TYR A 779 -23.04 -3.53 -17.54
C TYR A 779 -23.92 -3.55 -16.29
N GLN A 780 -24.22 -4.75 -15.80
CA GLN A 780 -24.94 -5.01 -14.57
C GLN A 780 -23.98 -5.63 -13.55
N THR A 781 -24.18 -5.33 -12.27
CA THR A 781 -23.60 -6.06 -11.14
C THR A 781 -24.68 -6.39 -10.11
N ILE A 782 -24.52 -7.49 -9.38
CA ILE A 782 -25.46 -7.97 -8.36
C ILE A 782 -24.73 -8.01 -7.02
N ALA A 783 -25.23 -7.26 -6.05
CA ALA A 783 -24.73 -7.21 -4.68
C ALA A 783 -24.99 -8.53 -3.94
N SER A 784 -24.28 -8.79 -2.84
CA SER A 784 -24.53 -9.98 -2.00
C SER A 784 -25.94 -10.00 -1.40
N ASN A 785 -26.52 -8.82 -1.11
CA ASN A 785 -27.90 -8.68 -0.63
C ASN A 785 -28.95 -8.95 -1.74
N GLY A 786 -28.50 -9.08 -3.00
CA GLY A 786 -29.29 -9.34 -4.19
C GLY A 786 -29.89 -8.09 -4.85
N ASP A 787 -29.55 -6.89 -4.38
CA ASP A 787 -29.80 -5.66 -5.11
C ASP A 787 -29.00 -5.66 -6.42
N ILE A 788 -29.62 -5.12 -7.47
CA ILE A 788 -29.03 -5.08 -8.80
C ILE A 788 -28.64 -3.64 -9.09
N TYR A 789 -27.41 -3.44 -9.55
CA TYR A 789 -26.94 -2.16 -10.05
C TYR A 789 -26.62 -2.30 -11.53
N ALA A 790 -26.91 -1.26 -12.31
CA ALA A 790 -26.53 -1.22 -13.71
C ALA A 790 -25.93 0.13 -14.07
N VAL A 791 -24.78 0.11 -14.73
CA VAL A 791 -23.99 1.28 -15.08
C VAL A 791 -24.05 1.45 -16.60
N PHE A 792 -24.42 2.63 -17.06
CA PHE A 792 -24.51 2.98 -18.48
C PHE A 792 -23.64 4.21 -18.74
N ILE A 793 -22.75 4.13 -19.72
CA ILE A 793 -21.82 5.21 -20.05
C ILE A 793 -21.92 5.53 -21.54
N ASN A 794 -22.17 6.80 -21.85
CA ASN A 794 -22.06 7.37 -23.18
C ASN A 794 -20.88 8.36 -23.22
N ALA A 795 -19.72 7.92 -23.71
CA ALA A 795 -18.54 8.77 -23.95
C ALA A 795 -18.53 9.39 -25.37
N ASP A 796 -19.59 9.14 -26.15
CA ASP A 796 -19.78 9.70 -27.48
C ASP A 796 -20.21 11.18 -27.40
N THR A 797 -20.03 11.88 -28.52
CA THR A 797 -20.42 13.29 -28.72
C THR A 797 -21.85 13.44 -29.25
N VAL A 798 -22.57 12.32 -29.40
CA VAL A 798 -23.98 12.27 -29.79
C VAL A 798 -24.80 11.50 -28.75
N ALA A 799 -26.11 11.72 -28.72
CA ALA A 799 -26.99 10.92 -27.88
C ALA A 799 -27.01 9.45 -28.34
N ARG A 800 -27.04 8.52 -27.40
CA ARG A 800 -26.97 7.08 -27.67
C ARG A 800 -28.08 6.33 -26.95
N ASP A 801 -28.72 5.41 -27.68
CA ASP A 801 -29.75 4.52 -27.16
C ASP A 801 -29.14 3.21 -26.64
N PHE A 802 -29.56 2.79 -25.44
CA PHE A 802 -29.22 1.52 -24.84
C PHE A 802 -30.48 0.66 -24.82
N VAL A 803 -30.47 -0.43 -25.59
CA VAL A 803 -31.59 -1.38 -25.65
C VAL A 803 -31.45 -2.43 -24.55
N LEU A 804 -32.48 -2.55 -23.71
CA LEU A 804 -32.56 -3.60 -22.70
C LEU A 804 -33.28 -4.81 -23.29
N THR A 805 -32.54 -5.91 -23.48
CA THR A 805 -33.10 -7.23 -23.83
C THR A 805 -33.94 -7.78 -22.69
N ASP A 806 -34.69 -8.86 -22.95
CA ASP A 806 -35.61 -9.46 -21.97
C ASP A 806 -34.95 -9.78 -20.62
N ASP A 807 -33.67 -10.15 -20.64
CA ASP A 807 -32.87 -10.46 -19.45
C ASP A 807 -32.63 -9.23 -18.53
N TYR A 808 -32.70 -8.02 -19.08
CA TYR A 808 -32.42 -6.76 -18.39
C TYR A 808 -33.65 -5.84 -18.28
N ARG A 809 -34.83 -6.30 -18.71
CA ARG A 809 -36.06 -5.46 -18.76
C ARG A 809 -36.54 -4.96 -17.41
N ASN A 810 -36.20 -5.65 -16.32
CA ASN A 810 -36.51 -5.23 -14.96
C ASN A 810 -35.85 -3.89 -14.57
N LEU A 811 -34.72 -3.53 -15.18
CA LEU A 811 -34.02 -2.26 -14.94
C LEU A 811 -34.86 -1.03 -15.35
N LEU A 812 -35.89 -1.18 -16.18
CA LEU A 812 -36.85 -0.10 -16.49
C LEU A 812 -37.64 0.38 -15.25
N SER A 813 -37.64 -0.42 -14.17
CA SER A 813 -38.26 -0.07 -12.89
C SER A 813 -37.26 0.36 -11.81
N ALA A 814 -35.96 0.41 -12.16
CA ALA A 814 -34.90 0.81 -11.25
C ALA A 814 -34.96 2.32 -10.96
N GLU A 815 -34.48 2.71 -9.79
CA GLU A 815 -34.24 4.11 -9.46
C GLU A 815 -32.90 4.57 -10.03
N ILE A 816 -32.82 5.82 -10.47
CA ILE A 816 -31.58 6.44 -10.94
C ILE A 816 -30.88 7.07 -9.75
N ILE A 817 -29.62 6.72 -9.50
CA ILE A 817 -28.83 7.23 -8.36
C ILE A 817 -27.59 8.04 -8.80
N ALA A 818 -27.27 8.02 -10.10
CA ALA A 818 -26.34 8.94 -10.72
C ALA A 818 -26.84 9.35 -12.11
N ASP A 819 -26.61 10.58 -12.52
CA ASP A 819 -26.98 11.12 -13.84
C ASP A 819 -25.85 12.00 -14.42
N GLY A 820 -26.13 12.84 -15.41
CA GLY A 820 -25.12 13.74 -16.01
C GLY A 820 -24.65 14.90 -15.13
N LYS A 821 -25.20 15.10 -13.92
CA LYS A 821 -24.88 16.24 -13.03
C LYS A 821 -24.55 15.85 -11.61
N GLN A 822 -25.14 14.79 -11.07
CA GLN A 822 -24.97 14.38 -9.67
C GLN A 822 -24.92 12.86 -9.53
N ALA A 823 -24.29 12.40 -8.45
CA ALA A 823 -24.23 11.00 -8.03
C ALA A 823 -24.44 10.91 -6.52
N GLY A 824 -24.99 9.81 -6.03
CA GLY A 824 -25.15 9.55 -4.61
C GLY A 824 -25.98 8.28 -4.35
N VAL A 825 -26.31 8.01 -3.09
CA VAL A 825 -27.06 6.80 -2.70
C VAL A 825 -28.59 6.97 -2.78
N GLU A 826 -29.05 8.21 -2.96
CA GLU A 826 -30.46 8.59 -3.01
C GLU A 826 -30.99 8.59 -4.44
N ALA A 827 -32.29 8.31 -4.58
CA ALA A 827 -32.96 8.34 -5.88
C ALA A 827 -33.08 9.77 -6.43
N ILE A 828 -32.75 9.95 -7.70
CA ILE A 828 -32.86 11.21 -8.44
C ILE A 828 -34.24 11.28 -9.09
N GLU A 829 -35.09 12.20 -8.61
CA GLU A 829 -36.45 12.37 -9.13
C GLU A 829 -36.49 12.96 -10.55
N ASN A 830 -35.56 13.86 -10.87
CA ASN A 830 -35.52 14.59 -12.14
C ASN A 830 -34.14 14.42 -12.79
N PRO A 831 -33.87 13.27 -13.42
CA PRO A 831 -32.54 12.95 -13.93
C PRO A 831 -32.15 13.86 -15.09
N SER A 832 -30.90 14.33 -15.08
CA SER A 832 -30.30 15.17 -16.12
C SER A 832 -29.55 14.30 -17.14
N GLY A 833 -29.92 14.42 -18.42
CA GLY A 833 -29.24 13.71 -19.51
C GLY A 833 -29.58 12.23 -19.65
N VAL A 834 -30.58 11.75 -18.90
CA VAL A 834 -31.06 10.35 -18.93
C VAL A 834 -32.55 10.36 -19.28
N THR A 835 -32.93 9.68 -20.35
CA THR A 835 -34.33 9.52 -20.74
C THR A 835 -34.68 8.03 -20.80
N MET A 836 -35.55 7.57 -19.90
CA MET A 836 -36.09 6.21 -19.98
C MET A 836 -36.99 6.06 -21.21
N THR A 837 -36.84 4.97 -21.95
CA THR A 837 -37.65 4.64 -23.14
C THR A 837 -38.49 3.38 -22.89
N GLU A 838 -39.39 3.05 -23.81
CA GLU A 838 -40.19 1.81 -23.69
C GLU A 838 -39.34 0.54 -23.70
N THR A 839 -38.12 0.60 -24.26
CA THR A 839 -37.25 -0.56 -24.48
C THR A 839 -35.88 -0.46 -23.83
N GLY A 840 -35.60 0.61 -23.08
CA GLY A 840 -34.33 0.85 -22.43
C GLY A 840 -34.19 2.29 -21.99
N LEU A 841 -33.10 2.95 -22.38
CA LEU A 841 -32.85 4.35 -22.08
C LEU A 841 -31.99 5.02 -23.16
N THR A 842 -32.09 6.34 -23.25
CA THR A 842 -31.23 7.21 -24.05
C THR A 842 -30.39 8.06 -23.12
N LEU A 843 -29.08 8.10 -23.37
CA LEU A 843 -28.17 9.02 -22.71
C LEU A 843 -27.78 10.15 -23.67
N GLU A 844 -27.81 11.38 -23.17
CA GLU A 844 -27.24 12.54 -23.87
C GLU A 844 -25.72 12.38 -24.07
N PRO A 845 -25.09 13.15 -24.97
CA PRO A 845 -23.64 13.12 -25.16
C PRO A 845 -22.88 13.27 -23.83
N LEU A 846 -21.78 12.53 -23.68
CA LEU A 846 -20.87 12.64 -22.53
C LEU A 846 -21.58 12.52 -21.18
N THR A 847 -22.48 11.55 -21.06
CA THR A 847 -23.33 11.31 -19.90
C THR A 847 -23.22 9.86 -19.44
N ALA A 848 -23.23 9.63 -18.14
CA ALA A 848 -23.35 8.30 -17.55
C ALA A 848 -24.50 8.27 -16.53
N THR A 849 -25.01 7.08 -16.24
CA THR A 849 -26.03 6.88 -15.20
C THR A 849 -25.81 5.55 -14.50
N ILE A 850 -26.21 5.51 -13.22
CA ILE A 850 -26.24 4.30 -12.40
C ILE A 850 -27.69 4.08 -11.99
N LEU A 851 -28.20 2.90 -12.32
CA LEU A 851 -29.52 2.41 -11.92
C LEU A 851 -29.36 1.47 -10.73
N ARG A 852 -30.28 1.54 -9.77
CA ARG A 852 -30.40 0.59 -8.66
C ARG A 852 -31.79 -0.04 -8.67
N LEU A 853 -31.86 -1.36 -8.76
CA LEU A 853 -33.08 -2.12 -8.56
C LEU A 853 -32.94 -2.90 -7.26
N LYS A 854 -33.63 -2.41 -6.22
CA LYS A 854 -33.69 -3.12 -4.94
C LYS A 854 -34.42 -4.43 -5.13
N LYS A 855 -33.89 -5.50 -4.55
CA LYS A 855 -34.57 -6.80 -4.56
C LYS A 855 -35.94 -6.66 -3.91
N ALA A 856 -36.99 -7.02 -4.65
CA ALA A 856 -38.36 -6.96 -4.14
C ALA A 856 -38.52 -7.90 -2.94
N GLY A 857 -38.51 -7.34 -1.73
CA GLY A 857 -38.87 -7.99 -0.47
C GLY A 857 -38.03 -9.20 -0.09
N ALA A 858 -36.80 -8.99 0.40
CA ALA A 858 -36.41 -9.78 1.56
C ALA A 858 -37.24 -9.21 2.72
N GLU A 859 -38.35 -9.86 3.06
CA GLU A 859 -39.18 -9.43 4.18
C GLU A 859 -38.32 -9.45 5.45
N THR A 860 -38.02 -8.28 5.99
CA THR A 860 -37.25 -8.15 7.22
C THR A 860 -38.13 -8.37 8.43
N GLU A 861 -37.56 -8.93 9.50
CA GLU A 861 -38.23 -9.00 10.79
C GLU A 861 -38.59 -7.58 11.28
N ARG A 862 -39.81 -7.39 11.80
CA ARG A 862 -40.29 -6.09 12.30
C ARG A 862 -40.48 -6.15 13.81
N THR A 863 -39.75 -5.33 14.56
CA THR A 863 -39.85 -5.25 16.02
C THR A 863 -40.87 -4.20 16.45
N LEU A 864 -41.87 -4.60 17.23
CA LEU A 864 -42.87 -3.74 17.85
C LEU A 864 -42.58 -3.64 19.35
N TYR A 865 -42.67 -2.44 19.93
CA TYR A 865 -42.37 -2.18 21.34
C TYR A 865 -43.47 -1.36 22.02
N ASP A 866 -43.90 -1.79 23.20
CA ASP A 866 -44.82 -1.05 24.06
C ASP A 866 -44.07 -0.37 25.21
N GLU A 867 -43.91 0.96 25.14
CA GLU A 867 -43.11 1.74 26.10
C GLU A 867 -43.64 1.65 27.55
N ALA A 868 -44.94 1.40 27.74
CA ALA A 868 -45.53 1.32 29.07
C ALA A 868 -45.16 0.01 29.79
N SER A 869 -45.27 -1.12 29.09
CA SER A 869 -45.03 -2.45 29.66
C SER A 869 -43.61 -2.97 29.47
N GLY A 870 -42.81 -2.40 28.56
CA GLY A 870 -41.45 -2.88 28.25
C GLY A 870 -41.44 -4.13 27.37
N VAL A 871 -42.62 -4.58 26.92
CA VAL A 871 -42.78 -5.77 26.09
C VAL A 871 -42.42 -5.45 24.64
N SER A 872 -41.68 -6.36 24.02
CA SER A 872 -41.39 -6.30 22.58
C SER A 872 -41.88 -7.54 21.85
N VAL A 873 -42.22 -7.40 20.58
CA VAL A 873 -42.57 -8.51 19.71
C VAL A 873 -41.88 -8.35 18.38
N ILE A 874 -41.09 -9.35 18.01
CA ILE A 874 -40.48 -9.45 16.69
C ILE A 874 -41.44 -10.24 15.80
N LEU A 875 -42.01 -9.55 14.82
CA LEU A 875 -42.79 -10.16 13.76
C LEU A 875 -41.84 -10.82 12.76
N GLY A 876 -42.04 -12.11 12.48
CA GLY A 876 -41.22 -12.83 11.51
C GLY A 876 -41.34 -12.24 10.09
N ALA A 877 -40.33 -12.52 9.27
CA ALA A 877 -40.35 -12.22 7.85
C ALA A 877 -41.67 -12.69 7.20
N GLY A 878 -42.40 -11.77 6.58
CA GLY A 878 -43.67 -12.04 5.90
C GLY A 878 -44.90 -12.06 6.76
N GLU A 879 -44.82 -11.49 7.96
CA GLU A 879 -45.99 -11.16 8.74
C GLU A 879 -46.67 -9.88 8.23
N ARG A 880 -48.00 -9.81 8.40
CA ARG A 880 -48.84 -8.77 7.82
C ARG A 880 -48.39 -7.34 8.14
N ASP A 881 -48.19 -6.53 7.11
CA ASP A 881 -47.74 -5.14 7.21
C ASP A 881 -48.73 -4.20 7.89
N ASP A 882 -50.01 -4.56 7.97
CA ASP A 882 -51.03 -3.78 8.66
C ASP A 882 -50.97 -3.92 10.19
N ILE A 883 -50.18 -4.85 10.72
CA ILE A 883 -49.81 -4.86 12.14
C ILE A 883 -48.72 -3.81 12.35
N LYS A 884 -49.08 -2.70 13.00
CA LYS A 884 -48.21 -1.54 13.20
C LYS A 884 -47.81 -1.32 14.65
N LYS A 885 -48.59 -1.82 15.61
CA LYS A 885 -48.39 -1.60 17.04
C LYS A 885 -48.76 -2.85 17.82
N ILE A 886 -48.29 -2.92 19.06
CA ILE A 886 -48.80 -3.83 20.08
C ILE A 886 -49.41 -2.99 21.19
N LYS A 887 -50.54 -3.46 21.72
CA LYS A 887 -51.16 -2.93 22.91
C LYS A 887 -51.03 -3.97 24.01
N VAL A 888 -50.46 -3.56 25.14
CA VAL A 888 -50.19 -4.48 26.24
C VAL A 888 -50.94 -4.05 27.49
N SER A 889 -51.63 -4.99 28.12
CA SER A 889 -52.17 -4.83 29.48
C SER A 889 -51.34 -5.67 30.43
N HIS A 890 -50.57 -5.01 31.30
CA HIS A 890 -49.76 -5.65 32.34
C HIS A 890 -50.56 -5.86 33.63
N GLN A 891 -50.39 -7.02 34.28
CA GLN A 891 -50.98 -7.36 35.58
C GLN A 891 -49.92 -8.03 36.47
N GLU A 892 -49.68 -7.44 37.64
CA GLU A 892 -48.72 -7.95 38.63
C GLU A 892 -49.42 -8.75 39.74
N THR A 893 -48.62 -9.47 40.52
CA THR A 893 -49.07 -10.31 41.66
C THR A 893 -49.92 -9.58 42.71
N ASN A 894 -49.79 -8.25 42.81
CA ASN A 894 -50.50 -7.43 43.79
C ASN A 894 -51.71 -6.66 43.23
N ASP A 895 -52.05 -6.86 41.95
CA ASP A 895 -53.15 -6.15 41.32
C ASP A 895 -54.53 -6.67 41.75
N VAL A 896 -55.53 -5.78 41.75
CA VAL A 896 -56.92 -6.06 42.16
C VAL A 896 -57.61 -7.14 41.28
N LYS A 897 -56.97 -7.54 40.18
CA LYS A 897 -57.49 -8.49 39.18
C LYS A 897 -56.61 -9.76 39.04
N THR A 898 -56.03 -10.27 40.12
CA THR A 898 -55.27 -11.55 40.09
C THR A 898 -56.13 -12.72 39.57
N PRO A 899 -55.69 -13.44 38.52
CA PRO A 899 -56.32 -14.70 38.12
C PRO A 899 -56.26 -15.72 39.27
N GLU A 900 -57.38 -16.35 39.60
CA GLU A 900 -57.46 -17.28 40.75
C GLU A 900 -56.44 -18.43 40.66
N VAL A 901 -56.04 -18.82 39.44
CA VAL A 901 -55.03 -19.86 39.17
C VAL A 901 -53.58 -19.43 39.48
N LEU A 902 -53.31 -18.13 39.59
CA LEU A 902 -51.98 -17.56 39.91
C LEU A 902 -51.88 -17.05 41.35
N LYS A 903 -52.95 -17.22 42.15
CA LYS A 903 -53.05 -16.68 43.50
C LYS A 903 -52.01 -17.30 44.45
N GLY A 904 -51.20 -16.45 45.08
CA GLY A 904 -50.13 -16.87 46.00
C GLY A 904 -48.82 -17.29 45.32
N THR A 905 -48.71 -17.03 44.03
CA THR A 905 -47.51 -17.13 43.20
C THR A 905 -47.01 -15.72 42.87
N ASP A 906 -45.70 -15.54 42.79
CA ASP A 906 -45.07 -14.31 42.31
C ASP A 906 -44.93 -14.38 40.79
N TYR A 907 -45.56 -13.46 40.08
CA TYR A 907 -45.75 -13.48 38.64
C TYR A 907 -45.98 -12.08 38.04
N ASP A 908 -45.68 -11.99 36.74
CA ASP A 908 -46.13 -10.93 35.82
C ASP A 908 -46.96 -11.55 34.69
N LEU A 909 -48.05 -10.89 34.30
CA LEU A 909 -48.93 -11.34 33.23
C LEU A 909 -49.22 -10.19 32.25
N PHE A 910 -48.95 -10.44 30.97
CA PHE A 910 -49.09 -9.49 29.87
C PHE A 910 -50.14 -9.99 28.88
N ASP A 911 -51.25 -9.27 28.74
CA ASP A 911 -52.18 -9.47 27.63
C ASP A 911 -51.73 -8.64 26.42
N ILE A 912 -51.22 -9.31 25.40
CA ILE A 912 -50.62 -8.66 24.22
C ILE A 912 -51.59 -8.73 23.05
N GLN A 913 -51.91 -7.59 22.45
CA GLN A 913 -52.79 -7.50 21.28
C GLN A 913 -52.11 -6.72 20.15
N PRO A 914 -51.89 -7.30 18.96
CA PRO A 914 -51.37 -6.57 17.82
C PRO A 914 -52.49 -5.70 17.23
N THR A 915 -52.18 -4.47 16.85
CA THR A 915 -53.15 -3.54 16.28
C THR A 915 -52.64 -2.83 15.03
N ASP A 916 -53.58 -2.40 14.19
CA ASP A 916 -53.32 -1.42 13.15
C ASP A 916 -53.13 0.00 13.73
N ASP A 917 -52.90 0.98 12.87
CA ASP A 917 -52.77 2.39 13.26
C ASP A 917 -54.03 2.99 13.87
N PHE A 918 -55.19 2.34 13.67
CA PHE A 918 -56.50 2.77 14.16
C PHE A 918 -56.89 2.07 15.47
N GLY A 919 -56.07 1.15 15.98
CA GLY A 919 -56.30 0.43 17.23
C GLY A 919 -57.21 -0.79 17.09
N ASN A 920 -57.48 -1.27 15.87
CA ASN A 920 -58.22 -2.52 15.67
C ASN A 920 -57.30 -3.72 15.92
N VAL A 921 -57.77 -4.71 16.67
CA VAL A 921 -57.00 -5.93 16.96
C VAL A 921 -56.95 -6.82 15.71
N LEU A 922 -55.73 -7.23 15.36
CA LEU A 922 -55.47 -8.09 14.21
C LEU A 922 -55.03 -9.49 14.66
N ALA A 923 -55.12 -10.47 13.76
CA ALA A 923 -54.53 -11.78 13.97
C ALA A 923 -53.19 -11.85 13.22
N ILE A 924 -52.20 -12.48 13.85
CA ILE A 924 -50.95 -12.88 13.19
C ILE A 924 -51.17 -14.11 12.33
N THR A 925 -50.29 -14.27 11.35
CA THR A 925 -50.34 -15.34 10.35
C THR A 925 -49.05 -16.17 10.31
N LYS A 926 -48.04 -15.74 11.06
CA LYS A 926 -46.72 -16.35 11.20
C LYS A 926 -46.39 -16.52 12.69
N THR A 927 -45.39 -17.34 12.96
CA THR A 927 -44.75 -17.39 14.28
C THR A 927 -44.07 -16.05 14.55
N VAL A 928 -44.28 -15.51 15.74
CA VAL A 928 -43.67 -14.27 16.23
C VAL A 928 -42.88 -14.57 17.49
N ARG A 929 -41.87 -13.75 17.77
CA ARG A 929 -41.02 -13.89 18.94
C ARG A 929 -41.35 -12.80 19.95
N VAL A 930 -41.77 -13.20 21.14
CA VAL A 930 -42.16 -12.29 22.22
C VAL A 930 -40.99 -12.15 23.19
N ILE A 931 -40.73 -10.91 23.60
CA ILE A 931 -39.68 -10.54 24.55
C ILE A 931 -40.36 -9.86 25.72
N LEU A 932 -40.29 -10.50 26.90
CA LEU A 932 -40.82 -9.94 28.14
C LEU A 932 -39.65 -9.52 29.06
N PRO A 933 -39.72 -8.32 29.67
CA PRO A 933 -38.73 -7.91 30.66
C PRO A 933 -38.83 -8.79 31.93
N ILE A 934 -37.69 -9.07 32.54
CA ILE A 934 -37.60 -9.74 33.85
C ILE A 934 -37.42 -8.67 34.92
N ASP A 935 -38.22 -8.73 35.97
CA ASP A 935 -38.11 -7.84 37.13
C ASP A 935 -36.73 -7.89 37.78
N ALA A 936 -36.22 -6.71 38.16
CA ALA A 936 -34.91 -6.56 38.76
C ALA A 936 -34.77 -7.42 40.04
N GLY A 937 -33.73 -8.24 40.10
CA GLY A 937 -33.45 -9.13 41.24
C GLY A 937 -34.28 -10.42 41.28
N LYS A 938 -35.22 -10.64 40.34
CA LYS A 938 -35.99 -11.88 40.26
C LYS A 938 -35.28 -12.94 39.42
N THR A 939 -35.63 -14.20 39.68
CA THR A 939 -35.19 -15.37 38.88
C THR A 939 -36.43 -16.03 38.29
N VAL A 940 -36.41 -16.34 36.99
CA VAL A 940 -37.56 -16.94 36.31
C VAL A 940 -37.66 -18.42 36.68
N ALA A 941 -38.82 -18.84 37.17
CA ALA A 941 -39.13 -20.26 37.39
C ALA A 941 -39.85 -20.87 36.20
N GLN A 942 -40.70 -20.10 35.51
CA GLN A 942 -41.49 -20.57 34.37
C GLN A 942 -41.98 -19.39 33.53
N VAL A 943 -41.94 -19.52 32.20
CA VAL A 943 -42.73 -18.70 31.28
C VAL A 943 -43.96 -19.49 30.84
N PHE A 944 -45.13 -18.86 30.78
CA PHE A 944 -46.38 -19.55 30.50
C PHE A 944 -47.32 -18.77 29.58
N TYR A 945 -48.16 -19.52 28.88
CA TYR A 945 -49.36 -19.05 28.22
C TYR A 945 -50.58 -19.30 29.11
N LEU A 946 -51.47 -18.32 29.26
CA LEU A 946 -52.73 -18.44 30.00
C LEU A 946 -53.94 -18.30 29.07
N PRO A 947 -54.56 -19.41 28.64
CA PRO A 947 -55.84 -19.34 27.95
C PRO A 947 -56.95 -18.85 28.90
N GLU A 948 -57.91 -18.05 28.41
CA GLU A 948 -59.00 -17.50 29.22
C GLU A 948 -59.69 -18.60 30.07
N ASN A 949 -59.58 -18.48 31.40
CA ASN A 949 -60.11 -19.41 32.41
C ASN A 949 -59.49 -20.84 32.43
N GLY A 950 -58.30 -21.02 31.86
CA GLY A 950 -57.55 -22.29 31.87
C GLY A 950 -56.43 -22.38 32.92
N GLN A 951 -55.70 -23.50 32.90
CA GLN A 951 -54.46 -23.67 33.66
C GLN A 951 -53.27 -23.11 32.87
N PRO A 952 -52.26 -22.50 33.53
CA PRO A 952 -51.03 -22.04 32.88
C PRO A 952 -50.35 -23.18 32.10
N GLN A 953 -49.99 -22.92 30.84
CA GLN A 953 -49.24 -23.85 29.99
C GLN A 953 -47.80 -23.37 29.87
N SER A 954 -46.82 -24.18 30.27
CA SER A 954 -45.40 -23.81 30.16
C SER A 954 -44.98 -23.61 28.71
N LEU A 955 -44.22 -22.54 28.48
CA LEU A 955 -43.54 -22.27 27.22
C LEU A 955 -42.05 -22.56 27.36
N VAL A 956 -41.43 -22.99 26.25
CA VAL A 956 -39.97 -23.04 26.15
C VAL A 956 -39.49 -21.60 25.94
N PHE A 957 -38.49 -21.17 26.70
CA PHE A 957 -37.97 -19.81 26.66
C PHE A 957 -36.46 -19.79 26.82
N GLU A 958 -35.86 -18.68 26.41
CA GLU A 958 -34.46 -18.35 26.61
C GLU A 958 -34.34 -17.11 27.50
N GLU A 959 -33.45 -17.14 28.49
CA GLU A 959 -33.06 -15.93 29.22
C GLU A 959 -31.89 -15.27 28.52
N ILE A 960 -32.01 -13.98 28.25
CA ILE A 960 -30.93 -13.17 27.72
C ILE A 960 -30.64 -11.99 28.66
N SER A 961 -29.38 -11.56 28.66
CA SER A 961 -28.93 -10.39 29.42
C SER A 961 -28.23 -9.40 28.49
N ARG A 962 -28.51 -8.11 28.64
CA ARG A 962 -27.86 -7.02 27.91
C ARG A 962 -27.41 -5.94 28.86
N THR A 963 -26.14 -5.54 28.74
CA THR A 963 -25.57 -4.43 29.51
C THR A 963 -25.57 -3.18 28.64
N VAL A 964 -26.33 -2.17 29.04
CA VAL A 964 -26.41 -0.87 28.35
C VAL A 964 -26.18 0.22 29.38
N ALA A 965 -25.24 1.13 29.11
CA ALA A 965 -24.85 2.21 30.03
C ALA A 965 -24.56 1.74 31.47
N GLY A 966 -23.94 0.55 31.61
CA GLY A 966 -23.52 -0.01 32.89
C GLY A 966 -24.62 -0.72 33.71
N GLN A 967 -25.86 -0.79 33.23
CA GLN A 967 -26.93 -1.58 33.85
C GLN A 967 -27.20 -2.85 33.04
N THR A 968 -27.26 -4.00 33.71
CA THR A 968 -27.62 -5.29 33.09
C THR A 968 -29.12 -5.51 33.19
N LEU A 969 -29.79 -5.49 32.03
CA LEU A 969 -31.21 -5.80 31.88
C LEU A 969 -31.36 -7.25 31.44
N LYS A 970 -32.36 -7.96 31.98
CA LYS A 970 -32.65 -9.35 31.65
C LYS A 970 -34.02 -9.48 31.01
N PHE A 971 -34.14 -10.39 30.04
CA PHE A 971 -35.39 -10.65 29.33
C PHE A 971 -35.59 -12.15 29.14
N VAL A 972 -36.85 -12.57 29.04
CA VAL A 972 -37.20 -13.88 28.48
C VAL A 972 -37.67 -13.73 27.05
N ILE A 973 -37.24 -14.67 26.20
CA ILE A 973 -37.62 -14.74 24.80
C ILE A 973 -38.31 -16.08 24.55
N PHE A 974 -39.43 -16.06 23.85
CA PHE A 974 -40.10 -17.28 23.39
C PHE A 974 -40.85 -17.05 22.07
N ASP A 975 -41.01 -18.11 21.30
CA ASP A 975 -41.74 -18.09 20.03
C ASP A 975 -43.21 -18.50 20.25
N THR A 976 -44.14 -17.86 19.54
CA THR A 976 -45.57 -18.18 19.59
C THR A 976 -46.27 -17.93 18.25
N GLU A 977 -47.34 -18.68 17.99
CA GLU A 977 -48.18 -18.56 16.79
C GLU A 977 -49.48 -17.78 17.04
N HIS A 978 -49.65 -17.20 18.23
CA HIS A 978 -50.81 -16.41 18.60
C HIS A 978 -50.45 -15.29 19.58
N PHE A 979 -51.30 -14.29 19.67
CA PHE A 979 -51.22 -13.24 20.69
C PHE A 979 -52.26 -13.47 21.76
N SER A 980 -51.86 -13.39 23.03
CA SER A 980 -52.74 -13.66 24.16
C SER A 980 -52.08 -13.24 25.48
N GLN A 981 -52.56 -13.80 26.59
CA GLN A 981 -51.99 -13.60 27.92
C GLN A 981 -50.76 -14.49 28.14
N TYR A 982 -49.59 -13.87 28.23
CA TYR A 982 -48.33 -14.51 28.53
C TYR A 982 -47.77 -14.01 29.85
N GLY A 983 -47.16 -14.88 30.63
CA GLY A 983 -46.64 -14.48 31.92
C GLY A 983 -45.35 -15.16 32.32
N ILE A 984 -44.72 -14.57 33.34
CA ILE A 984 -43.51 -15.05 33.99
C ILE A 984 -43.90 -15.40 35.42
N ILE A 985 -43.55 -16.60 35.89
CA ILE A 985 -43.60 -16.96 37.31
C ILE A 985 -42.18 -16.89 37.86
N TYR A 986 -42.00 -16.16 38.95
CA TYR A 986 -40.71 -16.01 39.63
C TYR A 986 -40.51 -17.09 40.70
N ALA A 987 -39.25 -17.48 40.90
CA ALA A 987 -38.86 -18.41 41.96
C ALA A 987 -39.06 -17.77 43.35
N LYS A 988 -39.62 -18.52 44.30
CA LYS A 988 -39.71 -18.06 45.70
C LYS A 988 -38.31 -17.99 46.31
N GLU A 989 -37.89 -16.81 46.77
CA GLU A 989 -36.64 -16.65 47.52
C GLU A 989 -36.63 -17.59 48.75
N ALA A 990 -35.55 -18.36 48.92
CA ALA A 990 -35.36 -19.18 50.10
C ALA A 990 -35.13 -18.27 51.31
N ALA A 991 -36.08 -18.26 52.25
CA ALA A 991 -35.96 -17.52 53.49
C ALA A 991 -34.68 -17.93 54.27
N GLN A 992 -33.69 -17.04 54.35
CA GLN A 992 -32.61 -17.18 55.32
C GLN A 992 -33.17 -16.90 56.72
N SER A 993 -33.32 -17.97 57.51
CA SER A 993 -33.66 -17.89 58.92
C SER A 993 -32.49 -17.34 59.73
N SER A 994 -32.69 -16.26 60.49
CA SER A 994 -31.82 -15.88 61.60
C SER A 994 -32.65 -15.83 62.89
N ASP A 995 -32.55 -16.92 63.68
CA ASP A 995 -32.91 -16.90 65.10
C ASP A 995 -31.69 -16.42 65.90
N MET A 996 -31.82 -15.28 66.59
CA MET A 996 -31.77 -15.22 68.06
C MET A 996 -31.58 -13.78 68.56
N VAL A 997 -32.36 -13.44 69.58
CA VAL A 997 -32.44 -12.15 70.26
C VAL A 997 -31.62 -12.15 71.57
N THR A 998 -31.00 -11.00 71.85
CA THR A 998 -30.46 -10.45 73.12
C THR A 998 -29.26 -11.12 73.82
N GLN A 999 -28.14 -10.37 73.97
CA GLN A 999 -27.87 -9.52 75.15
C GLN A 999 -26.64 -8.59 74.97
N THR A 1000 -26.86 -7.30 75.25
CA THR A 1000 -25.99 -6.23 75.80
C THR A 1000 -24.49 -6.47 76.01
N SER A 1001 -23.61 -5.55 75.59
CA SER A 1001 -23.14 -4.34 76.32
C SER A 1001 -21.92 -3.66 75.63
N ALA A 1002 -21.93 -2.31 75.64
CA ALA A 1002 -20.85 -1.29 75.82
C ALA A 1002 -19.40 -1.60 75.31
N GLU A 1003 -18.56 -0.68 74.82
CA GLU A 1003 -18.50 0.79 74.72
C GLU A 1003 -17.19 1.15 73.95
N THR A 1004 -17.16 2.32 73.28
CA THR A 1004 -15.99 3.20 72.98
C THR A 1004 -14.82 2.65 72.12
N GLY A 1005 -14.21 3.36 71.16
CA GLY A 1005 -14.34 4.73 70.64
C GLY A 1005 -13.11 5.11 69.80
N VAL A 1006 -13.21 6.22 69.06
CA VAL A 1006 -12.13 7.11 68.53
C VAL A 1006 -11.52 6.84 67.12
N THR A 1007 -12.02 7.65 66.14
CA THR A 1007 -11.40 8.53 65.10
C THR A 1007 -9.94 8.33 64.64
N SER A 1008 -9.44 8.73 63.46
CA SER A 1008 -9.90 9.46 62.24
C SER A 1008 -8.82 9.35 61.12
N ASP A 1009 -9.18 9.82 59.93
CA ASP A 1009 -8.34 10.47 58.88
C ASP A 1009 -7.79 9.67 57.67
N ASP A 1010 -8.51 9.89 56.55
CA ASP A 1010 -8.12 10.60 55.32
C ASP A 1010 -7.48 9.89 54.09
N GLN A 1011 -8.13 10.18 52.96
CA GLN A 1011 -7.70 10.26 51.55
C GLN A 1011 -7.53 9.03 50.64
N ALA A 1012 -8.47 9.00 49.66
CA ALA A 1012 -8.26 9.05 48.20
C ALA A 1012 -8.26 7.76 47.34
N LYS A 1013 -9.13 7.83 46.30
CA LYS A 1013 -9.10 7.21 44.94
C LYS A 1013 -9.36 5.70 44.86
N ALA A 1014 -10.42 5.20 44.20
CA ALA A 1014 -10.95 5.34 42.83
C ALA A 1014 -10.26 4.43 41.80
N SER A 1015 -11.12 3.70 41.04
CA SER A 1015 -10.92 2.80 39.88
C SER A 1015 -10.04 1.55 40.11
N VAL A 1016 -10.60 0.33 40.15
CA VAL A 1016 -11.22 -0.48 39.06
C VAL A 1016 -10.18 -0.93 38.03
N VAL A 1017 -9.85 -2.22 38.13
CA VAL A 1017 -9.23 -3.06 37.10
C VAL A 1017 -10.20 -4.20 36.86
N GLU A 1018 -10.54 -4.49 35.61
CA GLU A 1018 -10.70 -5.88 35.16
C GLU A 1018 -10.53 -5.94 33.63
N THR A 1019 -9.36 -6.43 33.21
CA THR A 1019 -9.13 -7.10 31.92
C THR A 1019 -8.66 -8.50 32.25
N THR A 1020 -9.42 -9.51 31.85
CA THR A 1020 -9.00 -10.92 31.88
C THR A 1020 -8.43 -11.29 30.51
N THR A 1021 -7.11 -11.41 30.43
CA THR A 1021 -6.41 -12.22 29.43
C THR A 1021 -6.13 -13.60 30.03
N THR A 1022 -6.30 -14.66 29.24
CA THR A 1022 -5.79 -16.00 29.58
C THR A 1022 -4.83 -16.44 28.47
N PRO A 1023 -3.57 -16.79 28.77
CA PRO A 1023 -2.60 -17.19 27.76
C PRO A 1023 -2.61 -18.71 27.52
N ILE A 1024 -2.41 -19.10 26.26
CA ILE A 1024 -2.19 -20.48 25.81
C ILE A 1024 -0.71 -20.84 26.01
N THR A 1025 -0.44 -22.02 26.56
CA THR A 1025 0.89 -22.64 26.58
C THR A 1025 0.86 -23.91 25.74
N VAL A 1026 1.86 -24.04 24.87
CA VAL A 1026 2.12 -25.20 24.00
C VAL A 1026 2.86 -26.26 24.81
N ASP A 1027 2.44 -27.51 24.74
CA ASP A 1027 3.32 -28.63 25.08
C ASP A 1027 3.07 -29.85 24.19
N ALA A 1028 4.17 -30.51 23.84
CA ALA A 1028 4.30 -31.53 22.82
C ALA A 1028 3.84 -32.93 23.30
N ASN A 1029 3.32 -33.76 22.37
CA ASN A 1029 3.74 -35.15 22.16
C ASN A 1029 2.94 -35.84 21.03
N LEU A 1030 3.68 -36.48 20.12
CA LEU A 1030 3.20 -37.48 19.16
C LEU A 1030 2.71 -38.75 19.87
N GLU A 1031 1.69 -39.43 19.33
CA GLU A 1031 1.77 -40.86 18.93
C GLU A 1031 0.46 -41.41 18.30
N THR A 1032 0.61 -41.91 17.06
CA THR A 1032 0.07 -43.17 16.48
C THR A 1032 -1.44 -43.45 16.27
N LEU A 1033 -1.80 -43.50 14.98
CA LEU A 1033 -2.34 -44.65 14.20
C LEU A 1033 -3.66 -45.37 14.57
N SER A 1034 -4.54 -45.38 13.55
CA SER A 1034 -5.21 -46.54 12.92
C SER A 1034 -6.73 -46.77 13.13
N THR A 1035 -7.46 -46.40 12.07
CA THR A 1035 -8.43 -47.19 11.26
C THR A 1035 -9.15 -48.41 11.85
N THR A 1036 -10.48 -48.42 11.74
CA THR A 1036 -11.40 -49.44 11.15
C THR A 1036 -12.79 -49.35 11.82
N ASP A 1037 -13.96 -49.61 11.23
CA ASP A 1037 -14.47 -49.71 9.86
C ASP A 1037 -16.02 -49.83 9.98
N THR A 1038 -16.72 -49.70 8.85
CA THR A 1038 -18.08 -50.22 8.52
C THR A 1038 -19.39 -49.53 9.00
N ALA A 1039 -19.97 -48.76 8.08
CA ALA A 1039 -21.21 -49.03 7.30
C ALA A 1039 -22.57 -49.22 8.00
N GLU A 1040 -23.55 -48.32 7.77
CA GLU A 1040 -24.60 -48.42 6.72
C GLU A 1040 -25.63 -47.27 6.86
N THR A 1041 -26.23 -46.92 5.72
CA THR A 1041 -27.01 -45.71 5.37
C THR A 1041 -28.51 -45.71 5.75
N LEU A 1042 -28.97 -44.58 6.33
CA LEU A 1042 -30.15 -43.70 6.04
C LEU A 1042 -31.60 -44.28 5.96
N PRO A 1043 -32.63 -43.54 6.48
CA PRO A 1043 -33.14 -42.31 5.81
C PRO A 1043 -33.50 -41.12 6.72
N ALA A 1044 -33.55 -39.95 6.07
CA ALA A 1044 -33.83 -38.61 6.60
C ALA A 1044 -35.15 -38.46 7.38
N THR A 1045 -35.17 -37.55 8.36
CA THR A 1045 -36.05 -36.35 8.43
C THR A 1045 -35.89 -35.62 9.77
N GLY A 1046 -35.56 -34.32 9.72
CA GLY A 1046 -35.84 -33.34 10.78
C GLY A 1046 -34.65 -32.90 11.63
N GLU A 1047 -33.82 -32.01 11.08
CA GLU A 1047 -33.05 -31.07 11.89
C GLU A 1047 -34.01 -30.28 12.80
N LYS A 1048 -33.71 -30.24 14.09
CA LYS A 1048 -34.23 -29.20 14.99
C LYS A 1048 -33.15 -28.12 15.04
N ASP A 1049 -33.30 -27.12 14.20
CA ASP A 1049 -32.61 -25.84 14.38
C ASP A 1049 -33.04 -25.25 15.71
N GLY A 1050 -32.09 -25.05 16.62
CA GLY A 1050 -32.19 -23.96 17.57
C GLY A 1050 -31.84 -22.69 16.82
N THR A 1051 -32.84 -21.86 16.51
CA THR A 1051 -32.69 -20.62 15.75
C THR A 1051 -31.89 -19.59 16.57
N LEU A 1052 -30.60 -19.46 16.29
CA LEU A 1052 -29.79 -18.33 16.75
C LEU A 1052 -30.44 -17.00 16.29
N LEU A 1053 -30.37 -15.97 17.13
CA LEU A 1053 -30.80 -14.62 16.76
C LEU A 1053 -30.02 -14.13 15.52
N THR A 1054 -30.74 -13.70 14.49
CA THR A 1054 -30.19 -13.05 13.31
C THR A 1054 -29.49 -11.73 13.68
N PHE A 1055 -28.61 -11.20 12.82
CA PHE A 1055 -27.94 -9.90 13.04
C PHE A 1055 -28.97 -8.77 13.28
N ALA A 1056 -30.10 -8.79 12.57
CA ALA A 1056 -31.22 -7.87 12.77
C ALA A 1056 -31.92 -8.07 14.15
N GLY A 1057 -32.07 -9.32 14.60
CA GLY A 1057 -32.55 -9.65 15.93
C GLY A 1057 -31.61 -9.17 17.05
N VAL A 1058 -30.30 -9.21 16.84
CA VAL A 1058 -29.29 -8.70 17.78
C VAL A 1058 -29.32 -7.17 17.89
N LEU A 1059 -29.44 -6.45 16.77
CA LEU A 1059 -29.64 -4.99 16.72
C LEU A 1059 -30.95 -4.56 17.39
N SER A 1060 -32.02 -5.32 17.17
CA SER A 1060 -33.32 -5.09 17.82
C SER A 1060 -33.22 -5.20 19.34
N LEU A 1061 -32.48 -6.19 19.86
CA LEU A 1061 -32.27 -6.36 21.30
C LEU A 1061 -31.49 -5.21 21.95
N ALA A 1062 -30.48 -4.66 21.29
CA ALA A 1062 -29.75 -3.50 21.80
C ALA A 1062 -30.66 -2.26 21.89
N SER A 1063 -31.52 -2.09 20.88
CA SER A 1063 -32.49 -0.99 20.83
C SER A 1063 -33.56 -1.12 21.92
N ILE A 1064 -34.07 -2.33 22.13
CA ILE A 1064 -35.03 -2.65 23.21
C ILE A 1064 -34.41 -2.36 24.57
N ALA A 1065 -33.17 -2.81 24.82
CA ALA A 1065 -32.48 -2.58 26.09
C ALA A 1065 -32.27 -1.07 26.36
N LEU A 1066 -32.00 -0.26 25.33
CA LEU A 1066 -31.90 1.19 25.47
C LEU A 1066 -33.24 1.86 25.79
N LEU A 1067 -34.34 1.39 25.19
CA LEU A 1067 -35.69 1.89 25.45
C LEU A 1067 -36.17 1.52 26.87
N GLU A 1068 -35.85 0.30 27.31
CA GLU A 1068 -36.18 -0.18 28.65
C GLU A 1068 -35.39 0.59 29.73
N LEU A 1069 -34.12 0.89 29.48
CA LEU A 1069 -33.32 1.76 30.34
C LEU A 1069 -33.92 3.18 30.47
N LYS A 1070 -34.45 3.73 29.37
CA LYS A 1070 -35.17 5.02 29.39
C LYS A 1070 -36.46 4.95 30.19
N ARG A 1071 -37.16 3.82 30.17
CA ARG A 1071 -38.38 3.58 30.97
C ARG A 1071 -38.07 3.59 32.47
N HIS A 1072 -37.07 2.83 32.91
CA HIS A 1072 -36.66 2.80 34.33
C HIS A 1072 -36.24 4.18 34.86
N LYS A 1073 -35.53 4.98 34.06
CA LYS A 1073 -35.16 6.36 34.42
C LYS A 1073 -36.33 7.34 34.53
N LYS A 1074 -37.49 7.04 33.93
CA LYS A 1074 -38.73 7.84 34.07
C LYS A 1074 -39.57 7.41 35.28
N SER A 1075 -39.37 6.20 35.80
CA SER A 1075 -40.13 5.66 36.94
C SER A 1075 -39.47 5.90 38.31
N GLU A 1076 -38.16 6.18 38.32
CA GLU A 1076 -37.41 6.77 39.46
C GLU A 1076 -37.66 8.28 39.56
#